data_AF-A0A819WD49-F1
#
_entry.id   AF-A0A819WD49-F1
#
_cell.length_a   1.000
_cell.length_b   1.000
_cell.length_c   1.000
_cell.angle_alpha   90.00
_cell.angle_beta   90.00
_cell.angle_gamma   90.00
#
_symmetry.space_group_name_H-M   'P 1'
#
loop_
_entity.id
_entity.type
_entity.pdbx_description
1 polymer ?
#
loop_
_entity_poly.entity_id
_entity_poly.type
_entity_poly.pdbx_seq_one_letter_code
_entity_poly.pdbx_strand_id
1 'polypeptide(L)'
;MKVDGQLLCKKCIDFTPSAKHYHCPYASYRNKLQISIIPEDLILGVMEQRAITLTHVYMSIIIIRGHQAALKGQVVHFHVDTDVTVEDLLPFPRCYEFLAVVQEKPIKNNQVTTTVTYSFSPVHVLKALNYLKQHNHLYKNKNIMKLREIQEMFKCQPENIIPIRIIDSYAYNNSTTNSPIIEPSEILSGPKRVIPCAENPTWQVEPYLEEKCYPWLYPLGKGGEADPERPIAINLRDYYKLRLKSSDNRWQKDPTWVFRALNMLQREDLRKSVNYHAKRKYRDGKMCYLIYPDIGVVIRGSAAYWAKARRHLRSMYATLGKPFIFLSINLQDDVEFLTNIDPNRFGSVHNPNCEAIDNLSDDEYLILINENQGIVARMCKRRMVSFEDYIKDKKHPFLIDFVVTQYFLKTEFQRGGLPHLHALLWVDNPPSLDTLEGRTTILDFVDKFLSTDLPDRNSQPRRYKLVRKTQYHMHTFTCYTNKPIIRIRRGKKELKNQQKNPIDVKTDQTSSINRSQEDDIYEKVDANIDPDLIDTRVERREFFERAKCRFGKPEPLAAKSHFRTHKEARILTRGDRDIIIKRTTEESRRIVPYNINLLETFKCNHDIQIITDPWAAAEYLFSYVSKEAHMEKDLVQQLAGCSASTLEEARRVLLKAGNAVLSHRQIGKVEAAWLILGIPLYRCSMATVHLYISLPCHEDRLLKNINIDMNSVGEHDFIQTIIHRYSNRLSTPETINDLSLFEFAIWFSPDYTSSNYEESENNTLTPNPLWKTN
;
A
#
# COMPACT_ATOMS: atom_id res chain seq x y z
N MET A 1 -27.81 29.12 4.44
CA MET A 1 -28.55 29.91 5.47
C MET A 1 -27.58 30.26 6.58
N LYS A 2 -27.77 31.38 7.30
CA LYS A 2 -26.89 31.75 8.42
C LYS A 2 -27.30 31.02 9.70
N VAL A 3 -26.36 30.34 10.35
CA VAL A 3 -26.50 29.77 11.70
C VAL A 3 -25.28 30.25 12.50
N ASP A 4 -25.48 30.82 13.68
CA ASP A 4 -24.41 31.42 14.51
C ASP A 4 -23.51 32.40 13.75
N GLY A 5 -24.11 33.21 12.88
CA GLY A 5 -23.39 34.18 12.04
C GLY A 5 -22.64 33.57 10.84
N GLN A 6 -22.58 32.25 10.70
CA GLN A 6 -21.89 31.57 9.60
C GLN A 6 -22.85 31.07 8.51
N LEU A 7 -22.44 31.21 7.25
CA LEU A 7 -23.24 30.75 6.11
C LEU A 7 -23.04 29.24 5.89
N LEU A 8 -24.06 28.45 6.20
CA LEU A 8 -24.03 26.99 6.06
C LEU A 8 -24.67 26.50 4.77
N CYS A 9 -24.12 25.42 4.21
CA CYS A 9 -24.70 24.71 3.07
C CYS A 9 -25.92 23.87 3.50
N LYS A 10 -26.80 23.55 2.55
CA LYS A 10 -28.05 22.81 2.79
C LYS A 10 -27.83 21.48 3.54
N LYS A 11 -26.80 20.70 3.15
CA LYS A 11 -26.46 19.43 3.81
C LYS A 11 -26.11 19.56 5.29
N CYS A 12 -25.48 20.66 5.70
CA CYS A 12 -25.13 20.91 7.11
C CYS A 12 -26.35 21.35 7.94
N ILE A 13 -27.31 22.01 7.29
CA ILE A 13 -28.55 22.50 7.90
C ILE A 13 -29.49 21.33 8.14
N ASP A 14 -29.67 20.49 7.12
CA ASP A 14 -30.62 19.36 7.12
C ASP A 14 -30.14 18.17 8.00
N PHE A 15 -28.91 18.21 8.53
CA PHE A 15 -28.40 17.12 9.36
C PHE A 15 -28.99 17.17 10.77
N THR A 16 -29.70 16.11 11.16
CA THR A 16 -30.14 15.84 12.54
C THR A 16 -29.60 14.49 13.00
N PRO A 17 -28.81 14.44 14.10
CA PRO A 17 -28.31 13.18 14.62
C PRO A 17 -29.47 12.28 15.08
N SER A 18 -29.36 10.99 14.81
CA SER A 18 -30.35 9.97 15.21
C SER A 18 -29.65 8.72 15.75
N ALA A 19 -30.39 7.82 16.40
CA ALA A 19 -29.84 6.55 16.89
C ALA A 19 -29.18 5.70 15.78
N LYS A 20 -29.68 5.78 14.54
CA LYS A 20 -29.12 5.08 13.37
C LYS A 20 -27.97 5.85 12.69
N HIS A 21 -27.97 7.19 12.80
CA HIS A 21 -26.97 8.08 12.19
C HIS A 21 -26.52 9.15 13.18
N TYR A 22 -25.73 8.74 14.18
CA TYR A 22 -25.25 9.65 15.23
C TYR A 22 -23.95 10.39 14.86
N HIS A 23 -23.25 9.95 13.82
CA HIS A 23 -22.03 10.62 13.35
C HIS A 23 -22.37 11.78 12.41
N CYS A 24 -21.70 12.91 12.60
CA CYS A 24 -21.84 14.09 11.76
C CYS A 24 -21.31 13.85 10.33
N PRO A 25 -21.90 14.47 9.27
CA PRO A 25 -21.35 14.40 7.92
C PRO A 25 -19.91 14.94 7.88
N TYR A 26 -19.10 14.28 7.04
CA TYR A 26 -17.64 14.44 6.93
C TYR A 26 -17.09 15.87 6.85
N ALA A 27 -17.85 16.85 6.30
CA ALA A 27 -17.44 18.25 6.17
C ALA A 27 -18.49 19.22 6.76
N SER A 28 -19.07 18.86 7.91
CA SER A 28 -20.11 19.67 8.57
C SER A 28 -19.53 20.67 9.55
N TYR A 29 -20.05 21.90 9.55
CA TYR A 29 -19.72 22.92 10.57
C TYR A 29 -19.99 22.43 12.01
N ARG A 30 -20.97 21.55 12.18
CA ARG A 30 -21.37 21.02 13.50
C ARG A 30 -20.33 20.09 14.14
N ASN A 31 -19.28 19.67 13.42
CA ASN A 31 -18.21 18.84 13.97
C ASN A 31 -17.23 19.63 14.87
N LYS A 32 -17.30 20.96 14.89
CA LYS A 32 -16.39 21.87 15.62
C LYS A 32 -14.90 21.60 15.37
N LEU A 33 -14.54 21.22 14.15
CA LEU A 33 -13.15 20.96 13.74
C LEU A 33 -12.48 22.21 13.13
N GLN A 34 -12.89 23.42 13.54
CA GLN A 34 -12.28 24.66 13.10
C GLN A 34 -10.77 24.65 13.39
N ILE A 35 -10.01 25.30 12.51
CA ILE A 35 -8.55 25.29 12.55
C ILE A 35 -8.08 26.58 13.23
N SER A 36 -7.34 26.45 14.33
CA SER A 36 -6.73 27.58 15.02
C SER A 36 -5.44 28.02 14.34
N ILE A 37 -5.09 29.30 14.41
CA ILE A 37 -3.80 29.81 13.93
C ILE A 37 -2.67 29.22 14.79
N ILE A 38 -1.55 28.82 14.18
CA ILE A 38 -0.33 28.42 14.92
C ILE A 38 0.43 29.72 15.25
N PRO A 39 0.66 30.03 16.54
CA PRO A 39 1.47 31.18 16.92
C PRO A 39 2.95 30.97 16.56
N GLU A 40 3.71 32.05 16.40
CA GLU A 40 5.16 31.97 16.14
C GLU A 40 5.91 31.20 17.23
N ASP A 41 5.48 31.32 18.50
CA ASP A 41 6.06 30.60 19.64
C ASP A 41 5.96 29.07 19.54
N LEU A 42 5.11 28.54 18.65
CA LEU A 42 4.95 27.10 18.41
C LEU A 42 5.56 26.63 17.09
N ILE A 43 6.32 27.50 16.40
CA ILE A 43 7.19 27.10 15.28
C ILE A 43 8.48 26.55 15.89
N LEU A 44 8.46 25.25 16.19
CA LEU A 44 9.50 24.57 16.96
C LEU A 44 10.21 23.51 16.13
N GLY A 45 11.51 23.34 16.38
CA GLY A 45 12.27 22.16 15.97
C GLY A 45 11.83 20.93 16.76
N VAL A 46 12.21 19.74 16.28
CA VAL A 46 11.64 18.48 16.79
C VAL A 46 11.97 18.23 18.26
N MET A 47 13.16 18.63 18.70
CA MET A 47 13.57 18.50 20.10
C MET A 47 12.71 19.37 21.02
N GLU A 48 12.41 20.60 20.58
CA GLU A 48 11.57 21.54 21.30
C GLU A 48 10.11 21.06 21.31
N GLN A 49 9.60 20.55 20.19
CA GLN A 49 8.28 19.91 20.10
C GLN A 49 8.14 18.78 21.12
N ARG A 50 9.15 17.90 21.24
CA ARG A 50 9.14 16.84 22.25
C ARG A 50 9.15 17.40 23.67
N ALA A 51 9.97 18.41 23.96
CA ALA A 51 10.07 19.00 25.29
C ALA A 51 8.76 19.62 25.81
N ILE A 52 7.86 20.03 24.92
CA ILE A 52 6.56 20.60 25.29
C ILE A 52 5.40 19.60 25.31
N THR A 53 5.63 18.35 24.91
CA THR A 53 4.58 17.33 24.73
C THR A 53 4.11 16.73 26.06
N LEU A 54 2.81 16.46 26.21
CA LEU A 54 2.25 15.80 27.41
C LEU A 54 2.16 14.27 27.27
N THR A 55 2.02 13.75 26.04
CA THR A 55 2.02 12.32 25.73
C THR A 55 2.96 12.04 24.56
N HIS A 56 4.05 11.31 24.80
CA HIS A 56 5.03 11.03 23.76
C HIS A 56 4.55 9.94 22.80
N VAL A 57 4.75 10.19 21.50
CA VAL A 57 4.52 9.20 20.45
C VAL A 57 5.87 8.59 20.04
N TYR A 58 6.01 7.29 20.25
CA TYR A 58 7.21 6.54 19.89
C TYR A 58 6.95 5.74 18.62
N MET A 59 7.81 5.94 17.64
CA MET A 59 7.83 5.20 16.38
C MET A 59 9.24 5.26 15.79
N SER A 60 9.61 4.27 14.97
CA SER A 60 10.82 4.38 14.16
C SER A 60 10.45 4.86 12.76
N ILE A 61 10.98 6.01 12.38
CA ILE A 61 10.89 6.50 11.00
C ILE A 61 12.27 6.33 10.37
N ILE A 62 12.29 5.78 9.17
CA ILE A 62 13.46 5.62 8.33
C ILE A 62 13.30 6.48 7.09
N ILE A 63 14.40 6.95 6.54
CA ILE A 63 14.40 7.61 5.23
C ILE A 63 14.69 6.53 4.18
N ILE A 64 13.71 6.32 3.28
CA ILE A 64 13.91 5.47 2.11
C ILE A 64 14.63 6.30 1.05
N ARG A 65 15.43 5.63 0.20
CA ARG A 65 16.12 6.22 -0.97
C ARG A 65 15.23 7.27 -1.65
N GLY A 66 15.72 8.50 -1.81
CA GLY A 66 14.93 9.63 -2.34
C GLY A 66 14.24 10.49 -1.28
N HIS A 67 14.81 10.61 -0.07
CA HIS A 67 14.38 11.54 0.99
C HIS A 67 12.95 11.36 1.51
N GLN A 68 12.31 10.21 1.28
CA GLN A 68 10.95 9.98 1.77
C GLN A 68 10.96 9.32 3.15
N ALA A 69 10.25 9.90 4.10
CA ALA A 69 9.98 9.29 5.40
C ALA A 69 9.10 8.03 5.25
N ALA A 70 9.46 6.98 5.98
CA ALA A 70 8.66 5.77 6.11
C ALA A 70 8.65 5.26 7.54
N LEU A 71 7.50 4.78 7.98
CA LEU A 71 7.36 4.07 9.25
C LEU A 71 8.00 2.69 9.12
N LYS A 72 8.75 2.27 10.15
CA LYS A 72 9.15 0.89 10.41
C LYS A 72 8.84 0.59 11.87
N GLY A 73 8.12 -0.47 12.19
CA GLY A 73 7.77 -0.74 13.60
C GLY A 73 6.35 -0.31 13.98
N GLN A 74 6.04 -0.48 15.26
CA GLN A 74 4.78 0.03 15.83
C GLN A 74 4.88 1.52 16.17
N VAL A 75 3.71 2.17 16.19
CA VAL A 75 3.51 3.43 16.91
C VAL A 75 2.94 3.11 18.29
N VAL A 76 3.60 3.63 19.34
CA VAL A 76 3.27 3.42 20.76
C VAL A 76 3.15 4.78 21.45
N HIS A 77 2.17 4.92 22.34
CA HIS A 77 1.94 6.12 23.14
C HIS A 77 2.42 5.88 24.56
N PHE A 78 3.17 6.83 25.10
CA PHE A 78 3.58 6.82 26.49
C PHE A 78 3.16 8.14 27.13
N HIS A 79 2.44 8.04 28.23
CA HIS A 79 2.30 9.18 29.12
C HIS A 79 3.66 9.54 29.69
N VAL A 80 3.86 10.82 29.91
CA VAL A 80 5.05 11.35 30.56
C VAL A 80 4.92 11.02 32.06
N ASP A 81 5.26 9.76 32.38
CA ASP A 81 5.32 8.98 33.64
C ASP A 81 4.33 9.25 34.79
N THR A 82 3.88 8.16 35.42
CA THR A 82 2.77 8.02 36.38
C THR A 82 3.17 8.19 37.87
N ASP A 83 4.29 8.87 38.14
CA ASP A 83 4.76 9.15 39.51
C ASP A 83 4.27 10.54 39.97
N VAL A 84 3.25 10.51 40.82
CA VAL A 84 2.41 11.62 41.34
C VAL A 84 3.16 12.90 41.81
N THR A 85 4.47 12.84 42.05
CA THR A 85 5.28 13.99 42.53
C THR A 85 5.90 14.84 41.42
N VAL A 86 5.97 14.35 40.16
CA VAL A 86 6.68 15.02 39.04
C VAL A 86 5.76 15.33 37.84
N GLU A 87 4.52 14.85 37.85
CA GLU A 87 3.54 14.88 36.74
C GLU A 87 3.15 16.27 36.20
N ASP A 88 3.46 17.33 36.94
CA ASP A 88 3.07 18.69 36.58
C ASP A 88 4.22 19.57 36.08
N LEU A 89 5.49 19.14 36.15
CA LEU A 89 6.62 19.99 35.80
C LEU A 89 7.08 19.79 34.34
N LEU A 90 7.06 20.87 33.55
CA LEU A 90 7.42 20.90 32.13
C LEU A 90 8.64 21.80 31.84
N PRO A 91 9.57 21.42 30.93
CA PRO A 91 9.70 20.10 30.31
C PRO A 91 9.88 19.02 31.37
N PHE A 92 9.44 17.80 31.08
CA PHE A 92 9.54 16.71 32.04
C PHE A 92 11.01 16.43 32.44
N PRO A 93 11.32 16.31 33.75
CA PRO A 93 12.63 15.85 34.17
C PRO A 93 12.93 14.51 33.53
N ARG A 94 14.05 14.38 32.80
CA ARG A 94 14.42 13.19 32.00
C ARG A 94 13.78 13.09 30.62
N CYS A 95 13.09 14.12 30.13
CA CYS A 95 12.67 14.15 28.72
C CYS A 95 13.84 13.96 27.75
N TYR A 96 15.07 14.37 28.15
CA TYR A 96 16.32 14.13 27.42
C TYR A 96 16.71 12.66 27.26
N GLU A 97 16.25 11.74 28.11
CA GLU A 97 16.56 10.30 27.98
C GLU A 97 15.81 9.66 26.83
N PHE A 98 14.71 10.28 26.43
CA PHE A 98 13.95 9.92 25.22
C PHE A 98 14.51 10.59 23.96
N LEU A 99 15.58 11.36 24.11
CA LEU A 99 16.24 12.09 23.05
C LEU A 99 17.59 11.41 22.78
N ALA A 100 17.77 10.90 21.57
CA ALA A 100 19.07 10.38 21.17
C ALA A 100 20.04 11.56 21.02
N VAL A 101 20.78 11.89 22.08
CA VAL A 101 21.93 12.81 22.01
C VAL A 101 23.16 11.96 21.73
N VAL A 102 23.65 11.98 20.50
CA VAL A 102 24.90 11.29 20.15
C VAL A 102 26.06 12.22 20.46
N GLN A 103 26.91 11.80 21.40
CA GLN A 103 28.14 12.48 21.80
C GLN A 103 29.36 11.74 21.24
N GLU A 104 30.39 12.48 20.82
CA GLU A 104 31.58 11.95 20.13
C GLU A 104 32.48 11.08 21.02
N LYS A 105 33.08 10.04 20.41
CA LYS A 105 34.40 9.54 20.80
C LYS A 105 35.28 9.45 19.56
N PRO A 106 36.54 9.93 19.60
CA PRO A 106 37.48 9.65 18.52
C PRO A 106 37.84 8.17 18.53
N ILE A 107 37.60 7.47 17.42
CA ILE A 107 38.15 6.13 17.18
C ILE A 107 39.30 6.27 16.19
N LYS A 108 40.47 5.74 16.55
CA LYS A 108 41.61 5.61 15.63
C LYS A 108 41.24 4.65 14.50
N ASN A 109 41.61 4.99 13.25
CA ASN A 109 41.54 4.18 12.01
C ASN A 109 40.50 4.59 10.94
N ASN A 110 40.55 5.84 10.46
CA ASN A 110 40.04 6.28 9.15
C ASN A 110 38.58 5.92 8.74
N GLN A 111 37.72 5.49 9.66
CA GLN A 111 36.27 5.41 9.45
C GLN A 111 35.62 6.70 9.96
N VAL A 112 35.08 7.50 9.05
CA VAL A 112 34.31 8.71 9.39
C VAL A 112 32.87 8.29 9.64
N THR A 113 32.48 8.06 10.89
CA THR A 113 31.06 8.08 11.27
C THR A 113 30.60 9.52 11.32
N THR A 114 29.72 9.93 10.40
CA THR A 114 29.02 11.20 10.54
C THR A 114 27.99 11.07 11.67
N THR A 115 27.97 12.06 12.55
CA THR A 115 27.09 12.13 13.73
C THR A 115 26.14 13.32 13.55
N VAL A 116 24.87 13.17 13.91
CA VAL A 116 23.88 14.26 13.84
C VAL A 116 23.76 14.90 15.22
N THR A 117 24.14 16.18 15.31
CA THR A 117 23.95 17.02 16.51
C THR A 117 22.62 17.76 16.37
N TYR A 118 21.71 17.60 17.32
CA TYR A 118 20.42 18.32 17.31
C TYR A 118 20.57 19.71 17.92
N SER A 119 20.00 20.72 17.25
CA SER A 119 19.83 22.06 17.84
C SER A 119 18.64 22.05 18.81
N PHE A 120 18.81 22.66 19.98
CA PHE A 120 17.78 22.81 21.00
C PHE A 120 17.88 24.20 21.63
N SER A 121 16.80 24.98 21.60
CA SER A 121 16.73 26.28 22.24
C SER A 121 15.88 26.23 23.51
N PRO A 122 16.51 26.25 24.71
CA PRO A 122 15.79 26.37 26.00
C PRO A 122 14.85 27.57 26.04
N VAL A 123 15.23 28.67 25.38
CA VAL A 123 14.43 29.90 25.29
C VAL A 123 13.16 29.68 24.49
N HIS A 124 13.23 28.97 23.36
CA HIS A 124 12.04 28.66 22.55
C HIS A 124 11.09 27.74 23.29
N VAL A 125 11.62 26.71 23.98
CA VAL A 125 10.80 25.82 24.81
C VAL A 125 10.06 26.59 25.90
N LEU A 126 10.76 27.49 26.60
CA LEU A 126 10.15 28.29 27.66
C LEU A 126 9.04 29.22 27.11
N LYS A 127 9.28 29.87 25.97
CA LYS A 127 8.25 30.69 25.29
C LYS A 127 7.04 29.87 24.90
N ALA A 128 7.25 28.72 24.26
CA ALA A 128 6.20 27.80 23.85
C ALA A 128 5.36 27.31 25.03
N LEU A 129 5.99 26.88 26.14
CA LEU A 129 5.29 26.43 27.34
C LEU A 129 4.48 27.54 27.99
N ASN A 130 5.02 28.77 28.04
CA ASN A 130 4.29 29.92 28.57
C ASN A 130 3.06 30.26 27.71
N TYR A 131 3.20 30.22 26.39
CA TYR A 131 2.06 30.37 25.47
C TYR A 131 1.00 29.30 25.75
N LEU A 132 1.41 28.03 25.81
CA LEU A 132 0.48 26.92 26.06
C LEU A 132 -0.21 27.06 27.42
N LYS A 133 0.49 27.46 28.47
CA LYS A 133 -0.12 27.68 29.80
C LYS A 133 -1.19 28.78 29.79
N GLN A 134 -1.03 29.80 28.96
CA GLN A 134 -2.01 30.88 28.82
C GLN A 134 -3.22 30.48 27.97
N HIS A 135 -3.00 29.75 26.87
CA HIS A 135 -4.01 29.54 25.83
C HIS A 135 -4.56 28.11 25.71
N ASN A 136 -3.82 27.11 26.16
CA ASN A 136 -4.17 25.70 26.08
C ASN A 136 -4.68 25.20 27.45
N HIS A 137 -5.94 24.76 27.50
CA HIS A 137 -6.56 24.32 28.75
C HIS A 137 -5.83 23.12 29.40
N LEU A 138 -5.15 22.29 28.61
CA LEU A 138 -4.37 21.14 29.09
C LEU A 138 -3.09 21.54 29.86
N TYR A 139 -2.65 22.79 29.74
CA TYR A 139 -1.40 23.29 30.31
C TYR A 139 -1.60 24.28 31.46
N LYS A 140 -2.84 24.74 31.73
CA LYS A 140 -3.13 25.79 32.73
C LYS A 140 -2.58 25.47 34.12
N ASN A 141 -2.72 24.20 34.53
CA ASN A 141 -2.33 23.73 35.85
C ASN A 141 -0.90 23.15 35.88
N LYS A 142 -0.16 23.22 34.77
CA LYS A 142 1.20 22.68 34.68
C LYS A 142 2.23 23.69 35.19
N ASN A 143 3.17 23.21 35.97
CA ASN A 143 4.36 23.95 36.40
C ASN A 143 5.38 23.98 35.26
N ILE A 144 6.06 25.11 35.10
CA ILE A 144 7.07 25.29 34.06
C ILE A 144 8.41 25.53 34.74
N MET A 145 9.42 24.75 34.34
CA MET A 145 10.80 24.91 34.80
C MET A 145 11.35 26.28 34.44
N LYS A 146 12.23 26.79 35.30
CA LYS A 146 12.98 28.02 35.03
C LYS A 146 13.99 27.77 33.91
N LEU A 147 14.35 28.83 33.19
CA LEU A 147 15.30 28.75 32.06
C LEU A 147 16.62 28.04 32.44
N ARG A 148 17.17 28.34 33.64
CA ARG A 148 18.40 27.71 34.13
C ARG A 148 18.27 26.20 34.30
N GLU A 149 17.15 25.74 34.83
CA GLU A 149 16.85 24.31 35.03
C GLU A 149 16.76 23.58 33.68
N ILE A 150 16.15 24.22 32.66
CA ILE A 150 16.09 23.67 31.30
C ILE A 150 17.50 23.63 30.67
N GLN A 151 18.30 24.69 30.83
CA GLN A 151 19.67 24.74 30.33
C GLN A 151 20.55 23.64 30.94
N GLU A 152 20.44 23.45 32.26
CA GLU A 152 21.13 22.39 33.00
C GLU A 152 20.68 20.99 32.54
N MET A 153 19.37 20.78 32.39
CA MET A 153 18.80 19.51 31.96
C MET A 153 19.35 19.04 30.61
N PHE A 154 19.48 19.96 29.64
CA PHE A 154 19.91 19.63 28.28
C PHE A 154 21.42 19.80 28.06
N LYS A 155 22.19 20.11 29.12
CA LYS A 155 23.65 20.37 29.04
C LYS A 155 24.00 21.40 27.96
N CYS A 156 23.16 22.42 27.76
CA CYS A 156 23.37 23.43 26.73
C CYS A 156 24.57 24.31 27.10
N GLN A 157 25.60 24.35 26.26
CA GLN A 157 26.62 25.40 26.33
C GLN A 157 25.97 26.74 25.95
N PRO A 158 26.24 27.84 26.67
CA PRO A 158 25.75 29.15 26.29
C PRO A 158 26.45 29.60 24.98
N GLU A 159 25.65 30.12 24.06
CA GLU A 159 26.07 30.90 22.88
C GLU A 159 26.61 30.10 21.69
N ASN A 160 25.68 29.59 20.87
CA ASN A 160 25.73 29.77 19.41
C ASN A 160 24.31 29.64 18.86
N ILE A 161 23.69 30.77 18.54
CA ILE A 161 22.43 30.80 17.79
C ILE A 161 22.79 30.40 16.35
N ILE A 162 22.79 29.10 16.08
CA ILE A 162 22.91 28.59 14.72
C ILE A 162 21.54 28.82 14.06
N PRO A 163 21.48 29.46 12.88
CA PRO A 163 20.22 29.65 12.17
C PRO A 163 19.53 28.30 11.95
N ILE A 164 18.22 28.26 12.20
CA ILE A 164 17.36 27.10 12.02
C ILE A 164 17.41 26.71 10.54
N ARG A 165 18.35 25.83 10.17
CA ARG A 165 18.15 24.91 9.06
C ARG A 165 17.43 23.72 9.65
N ILE A 166 16.21 23.49 9.19
CA ILE A 166 15.41 22.32 9.51
C ILE A 166 16.23 21.10 9.07
N ILE A 167 16.95 20.50 10.02
CA ILE A 167 17.60 19.21 9.83
C ILE A 167 16.66 18.21 10.49
N ASP A 168 16.03 17.42 9.64
CA ASP A 168 15.05 16.37 9.95
C ASP A 168 15.45 15.55 11.16
N SER A 169 14.48 15.31 12.04
CA SER A 169 14.55 14.36 13.16
C SER A 169 14.75 12.89 12.79
N TYR A 170 15.00 12.61 11.52
CA TYR A 170 15.09 11.25 10.98
C TYR A 170 16.21 11.04 9.96
N ALA A 171 17.11 12.02 9.77
CA ALA A 171 18.26 11.84 8.90
C ALA A 171 19.31 10.91 9.53
N TYR A 172 19.23 9.61 9.23
CA TYR A 172 20.44 8.79 9.22
C TYR A 172 21.34 9.32 8.10
N ASN A 173 22.61 9.58 8.40
CA ASN A 173 23.53 10.26 7.48
C ASN A 173 23.61 9.59 6.11
N ASN A 174 23.31 10.38 5.07
CA ASN A 174 24.00 10.25 3.79
C ASN A 174 25.27 11.10 3.90
N SER A 175 26.39 10.46 4.20
CA SER A 175 27.67 10.98 3.77
C SER A 175 28.46 9.85 3.13
N THR A 176 28.98 10.14 1.95
CA THR A 176 29.82 9.30 1.09
C THR A 176 29.15 8.08 0.43
N THR A 177 28.96 8.26 -0.88
CA THR A 177 29.13 7.26 -1.93
C THR A 177 30.03 6.08 -1.51
N ASN A 178 29.54 4.85 -1.71
CA ASN A 178 30.20 3.56 -1.46
C ASN A 178 30.36 3.14 0.01
N SER A 179 29.31 2.55 0.60
CA SER A 179 29.45 1.55 1.67
C SER A 179 28.19 0.68 1.81
N PRO A 180 28.31 -0.56 2.34
CA PRO A 180 27.38 -1.66 2.09
C PRO A 180 26.04 -1.47 2.79
N ILE A 181 25.04 -2.16 2.24
CA ILE A 181 23.69 -2.27 2.80
C ILE A 181 23.82 -2.81 4.23
N ILE A 182 23.59 -1.97 5.23
CA ILE A 182 23.46 -2.41 6.62
C ILE A 182 22.17 -3.22 6.71
N GLU A 183 22.30 -4.50 7.02
CA GLU A 183 21.17 -5.42 7.20
C GLU A 183 20.30 -4.96 8.39
N PRO A 184 18.96 -4.99 8.27
CA PRO A 184 18.02 -4.52 9.31
C PRO A 184 18.20 -5.10 10.71
N SER A 185 18.87 -6.25 10.84
CA SER A 185 19.20 -6.91 12.10
C SER A 185 20.21 -6.12 12.95
N GLU A 186 21.14 -5.38 12.33
CA GLU A 186 22.17 -4.62 13.05
C GLU A 186 21.62 -3.35 13.72
N ILE A 187 20.50 -2.82 13.21
CA ILE A 187 19.79 -1.66 13.78
C ILE A 187 19.05 -2.04 15.07
N LEU A 188 18.70 -3.32 15.24
CA LEU A 188 18.04 -3.84 16.44
C LEU A 188 19.04 -4.23 17.54
N SER A 189 20.33 -4.37 17.22
CA SER A 189 21.40 -4.73 18.16
C SER A 189 22.33 -3.57 18.54
N GLY A 190 22.08 -2.35 18.04
CA GLY A 190 22.74 -1.13 18.52
C GLY A 190 22.53 -0.92 20.03
N PRO A 191 23.47 -0.26 20.73
CA PRO A 191 23.53 -0.24 22.18
C PRO A 191 22.19 0.14 22.78
N LYS A 192 21.52 -0.86 23.38
CA LYS A 192 20.27 -0.80 24.13
C LYS A 192 19.42 0.43 23.79
N ARG A 193 18.59 0.34 22.73
CA ARG A 193 17.34 1.10 22.74
C ARG A 193 16.56 0.63 23.97
N VAL A 194 16.73 1.32 25.09
CA VAL A 194 15.82 1.22 26.21
C VAL A 194 14.51 1.82 25.69
N ILE A 195 13.65 0.96 25.13
CA ILE A 195 12.23 1.27 25.15
C ILE A 195 11.96 1.50 26.63
N PRO A 196 11.53 2.69 27.07
CA PRO A 196 11.18 2.88 28.46
C PRO A 196 10.20 1.77 28.81
N CYS A 197 10.65 0.88 29.68
CA CYS A 197 9.82 -0.13 30.29
C CYS A 197 8.99 0.60 31.35
N ALA A 198 8.21 1.60 30.92
CA ALA A 198 7.12 2.10 31.73
C ALA A 198 6.10 0.96 31.76
N GLU A 199 5.71 0.55 32.96
CA GLU A 199 4.99 -0.70 33.21
C GLU A 199 3.63 -0.76 32.48
N ASN A 200 3.12 0.37 31.95
CA ASN A 200 1.78 0.48 31.36
C ASN A 200 1.73 1.30 30.05
N PRO A 201 2.17 0.78 28.89
CA PRO A 201 1.90 1.42 27.59
C PRO A 201 0.38 1.50 27.34
N THR A 202 -0.13 2.71 27.11
CA THR A 202 -1.56 2.93 26.83
C THR A 202 -1.86 2.79 25.35
N TRP A 203 -2.69 1.80 25.01
CA TRP A 203 -3.16 1.58 23.64
C TRP A 203 -4.56 2.12 23.39
N GLN A 204 -5.18 2.72 24.40
CA GLN A 204 -6.55 3.21 24.36
C GLN A 204 -6.57 4.70 24.00
N VAL A 205 -7.63 5.11 23.31
CA VAL A 205 -7.85 6.50 22.96
C VAL A 205 -8.38 7.21 24.20
N GLU A 206 -7.53 8.00 24.83
CA GLU A 206 -7.91 8.82 25.98
C GLU A 206 -8.43 10.20 25.54
N PRO A 207 -9.18 10.90 26.41
CA PRO A 207 -9.56 12.28 26.17
C PRO A 207 -8.35 13.15 25.83
N TYR A 208 -8.49 13.92 24.76
CA TYR A 208 -7.47 14.84 24.25
C TYR A 208 -6.13 14.19 23.86
N LEU A 209 -6.09 12.88 23.58
CA LEU A 209 -4.84 12.17 23.32
C LEU A 209 -4.00 12.82 22.21
N GLU A 210 -4.64 13.27 21.13
CA GLU A 210 -3.95 13.85 20.00
C GLU A 210 -3.40 15.24 20.31
N GLU A 211 -4.17 16.05 21.04
CA GLU A 211 -3.79 17.38 21.49
C GLU A 211 -2.63 17.33 22.49
N LYS A 212 -2.61 16.31 23.35
CA LYS A 212 -1.48 15.99 24.26
C LYS A 212 -0.22 15.55 23.50
N CYS A 213 -0.38 14.87 22.38
CA CYS A 213 0.73 14.39 21.53
C CYS A 213 1.33 15.50 20.64
N TYR A 214 0.50 16.43 20.16
CA TYR A 214 0.88 17.42 19.15
C TYR A 214 0.44 18.84 19.54
N PRO A 215 0.88 19.38 20.69
CA PRO A 215 0.46 20.72 21.13
C PRO A 215 0.78 21.84 20.13
N TRP A 216 1.82 21.68 19.29
CA TRP A 216 2.13 22.63 18.21
C TRP A 216 1.13 22.60 17.04
N LEU A 217 0.45 21.47 16.83
CA LEU A 217 -0.64 21.37 15.84
C LEU A 217 -1.98 21.82 16.43
N TYR A 218 -2.14 21.70 17.76
CA TYR A 218 -3.35 21.99 18.54
C TYR A 218 -3.10 23.05 19.63
N PRO A 219 -2.80 24.31 19.27
CA PRO A 219 -2.39 25.35 20.23
C PRO A 219 -3.43 25.65 21.32
N LEU A 220 -4.72 25.42 21.04
CA LEU A 220 -5.81 25.65 22.00
C LEU A 220 -6.20 24.39 22.80
N GLY A 221 -5.58 23.25 22.51
CA GLY A 221 -5.91 21.97 23.16
C GLY A 221 -7.27 21.38 22.76
N LYS A 222 -7.83 21.77 21.62
CA LYS A 222 -9.16 21.33 21.15
C LYS A 222 -9.11 20.82 19.71
N GLY A 223 -10.12 20.03 19.35
CA GLY A 223 -10.35 19.61 17.98
C GLY A 223 -9.56 18.37 17.52
N GLY A 224 -8.93 17.64 18.43
CA GLY A 224 -8.31 16.34 18.17
C GLY A 224 -9.32 15.20 18.16
N GLU A 225 -8.94 14.03 17.67
CA GLU A 225 -9.84 12.87 17.45
C GLU A 225 -10.71 12.51 18.66
N ALA A 226 -10.16 12.66 19.86
CA ALA A 226 -10.74 12.24 21.14
C ALA A 226 -11.22 13.41 22.00
N ASP A 227 -11.51 14.56 21.39
CA ASP A 227 -12.04 15.74 22.08
C ASP A 227 -13.42 15.43 22.71
N PRO A 228 -13.54 15.37 24.06
CA PRO A 228 -14.78 15.11 24.77
C PRO A 228 -15.74 16.30 24.76
N GLU A 229 -15.29 17.53 24.47
CA GLU A 229 -16.17 18.70 24.34
C GLU A 229 -16.90 18.75 23.00
N ARG A 230 -16.60 17.81 22.08
CA ARG A 230 -17.24 17.73 20.78
C ARG A 230 -18.73 17.35 20.94
N PRO A 231 -19.68 18.22 20.52
CA PRO A 231 -21.11 17.94 20.71
C PRO A 231 -21.63 16.79 19.87
N ILE A 232 -21.04 16.54 18.70
CA ILE A 232 -21.46 15.46 17.78
C ILE A 232 -20.23 14.64 17.41
N ALA A 233 -20.27 13.35 17.71
CA ALA A 233 -19.20 12.42 17.36
C ALA A 233 -18.93 12.41 15.85
N ILE A 234 -17.66 12.24 15.50
CA ILE A 234 -17.20 12.01 14.13
C ILE A 234 -16.55 10.62 14.08
N ASN A 235 -16.76 9.91 12.99
CA ASN A 235 -16.08 8.64 12.78
C ASN A 235 -14.56 8.88 12.69
N LEU A 236 -13.74 8.06 13.34
CA LEU A 236 -12.28 8.26 13.38
C LEU A 236 -11.64 8.34 11.97
N ARG A 237 -12.12 7.52 11.04
CA ARG A 237 -11.65 7.56 9.64
C ARG A 237 -12.00 8.86 8.95
N ASP A 238 -13.20 9.37 9.21
CA ASP A 238 -13.66 10.64 8.66
C ASP A 238 -12.91 11.81 9.28
N TYR A 239 -12.57 11.74 10.56
CA TYR A 239 -11.69 12.70 11.22
C TYR A 239 -10.33 12.84 10.53
N TYR A 240 -9.56 11.74 10.42
CA TYR A 240 -8.23 11.81 9.80
C TYR A 240 -8.27 12.13 8.32
N LYS A 241 -9.26 11.60 7.58
CA LYS A 241 -9.47 12.00 6.20
C LYS A 241 -9.70 13.50 6.10
N LEU A 242 -10.45 14.12 7.01
CA LEU A 242 -10.71 15.57 6.97
C LEU A 242 -9.42 16.35 7.20
N ARG A 243 -8.65 16.01 8.24
CA ARG A 243 -7.34 16.63 8.51
C ARG A 243 -6.37 16.49 7.34
N LEU A 244 -6.33 15.32 6.70
CA LEU A 244 -5.47 15.07 5.54
C LEU A 244 -5.93 15.77 4.25
N LYS A 245 -7.21 16.14 4.14
CA LYS A 245 -7.76 16.89 2.98
C LYS A 245 -7.90 18.39 3.23
N SER A 246 -7.56 18.85 4.43
CA SER A 246 -7.60 20.25 4.81
C SER A 246 -6.72 21.10 3.89
N SER A 247 -7.13 22.34 3.65
CA SER A 247 -6.30 23.34 2.98
C SER A 247 -5.07 23.70 3.82
N ASP A 248 -5.25 23.72 5.15
CA ASP A 248 -4.13 23.77 6.08
C ASP A 248 -3.43 22.40 6.13
N ASN A 249 -2.15 22.37 5.76
CA ASN A 249 -1.36 21.16 5.63
C ASN A 249 -0.48 20.84 6.85
N ARG A 250 -0.66 21.51 8.01
CA ARG A 250 0.17 21.28 9.21
C ARG A 250 0.29 19.81 9.62
N TRP A 251 -0.81 19.06 9.51
CA TRP A 251 -0.84 17.62 9.82
C TRP A 251 -0.16 16.77 8.75
N GLN A 252 -0.24 17.20 7.48
CA GLN A 252 0.43 16.51 6.38
C GLN A 252 1.94 16.72 6.44
N LYS A 253 2.40 17.90 6.89
CA LYS A 253 3.81 18.21 7.10
C LYS A 253 4.43 17.32 8.16
N ASP A 254 3.76 17.12 9.29
CA ASP A 254 4.25 16.28 10.38
C ASP A 254 4.23 14.77 10.03
N PRO A 255 5.39 14.11 9.83
CA PRO A 255 5.43 12.70 9.46
C PRO A 255 4.95 11.79 10.60
N THR A 256 5.21 12.17 11.85
CA THR A 256 4.82 11.36 13.02
C THR A 256 3.31 11.35 13.18
N TRP A 257 2.65 12.48 12.90
CA TRP A 257 1.20 12.58 12.87
C TRP A 257 0.58 11.64 11.83
N VAL A 258 1.10 11.66 10.59
CA VAL A 258 0.57 10.83 9.49
C VAL A 258 0.68 9.33 9.83
N PHE A 259 1.82 8.90 10.37
CA PHE A 259 2.01 7.50 10.74
C PHE A 259 1.20 7.09 11.97
N ARG A 260 1.04 7.97 12.96
CA ARG A 260 0.15 7.75 14.10
C ARG A 260 -1.30 7.60 13.64
N ALA A 261 -1.78 8.49 12.76
CA ALA A 261 -3.13 8.44 12.21
C ALA A 261 -3.41 7.10 11.51
N LEU A 262 -2.47 6.62 10.68
CA LEU A 262 -2.57 5.31 10.05
C LEU A 262 -2.64 4.17 11.09
N ASN A 263 -1.74 4.17 12.08
CA ASN A 263 -1.70 3.14 13.11
C ASN A 263 -3.00 3.11 13.95
N MET A 264 -3.56 4.27 14.29
CA MET A 264 -4.85 4.35 15.00
C MET A 264 -5.98 3.73 14.17
N LEU A 265 -6.07 4.03 12.88
CA LEU A 265 -7.08 3.44 11.99
C LEU A 265 -6.91 1.92 11.84
N GLN A 266 -5.69 1.46 11.60
CA GLN A 266 -5.43 0.03 11.42
C GLN A 266 -5.70 -0.78 12.68
N ARG A 267 -5.43 -0.21 13.87
CA ARG A 267 -5.79 -0.84 15.15
C ARG A 267 -7.29 -0.87 15.39
N GLU A 268 -8.01 0.18 15.03
CA GLU A 268 -9.47 0.19 15.11
C GLU A 268 -10.08 -0.87 14.18
N ASP A 269 -9.63 -0.92 12.93
CA ASP A 269 -10.07 -1.93 11.95
C ASP A 269 -9.75 -3.35 12.46
N LEU A 270 -8.54 -3.57 12.98
CA LEU A 270 -8.11 -4.85 13.55
C LEU A 270 -8.98 -5.25 14.74
N ARG A 271 -9.23 -4.34 15.70
CA ARG A 271 -10.08 -4.62 16.87
C ARG A 271 -11.49 -5.03 16.45
N LYS A 272 -12.10 -4.30 15.51
CA LYS A 272 -13.43 -4.64 14.97
C LYS A 272 -13.42 -6.01 14.29
N SER A 273 -12.39 -6.29 13.50
CA SER A 273 -12.19 -7.57 12.81
C SER A 273 -12.03 -8.73 13.78
N VAL A 274 -11.16 -8.59 14.79
CA VAL A 274 -10.98 -9.61 15.85
C VAL A 274 -12.27 -9.84 16.60
N ASN A 275 -12.96 -8.79 17.04
CA ASN A 275 -14.21 -8.92 17.79
C ASN A 275 -15.29 -9.66 16.97
N TYR A 276 -15.38 -9.36 15.68
CA TYR A 276 -16.31 -10.01 14.78
C TYR A 276 -15.95 -11.49 14.54
N HIS A 277 -14.70 -11.79 14.18
CA HIS A 277 -14.28 -13.14 13.82
C HIS A 277 -14.12 -14.05 15.03
N ALA A 278 -13.62 -13.54 16.16
CA ALA A 278 -13.53 -14.31 17.40
C ALA A 278 -14.93 -14.74 17.87
N LYS A 279 -15.91 -13.83 17.90
CA LYS A 279 -17.28 -14.20 18.29
C LYS A 279 -17.94 -15.22 17.34
N ARG A 280 -17.67 -15.13 16.03
CA ARG A 280 -18.30 -16.01 15.04
C ARG A 280 -17.67 -17.39 14.89
N LYS A 281 -16.40 -17.56 15.28
CA LYS A 281 -15.62 -18.79 15.03
C LYS A 281 -15.07 -19.46 16.29
N TYR A 282 -15.24 -18.86 17.47
CA TYR A 282 -14.76 -19.45 18.71
C TYR A 282 -15.65 -20.63 19.13
N ARG A 283 -15.13 -21.86 19.06
CA ARG A 283 -15.73 -23.10 19.57
C ARG A 283 -14.67 -24.07 20.09
N ASP A 284 -14.99 -24.76 21.19
CA ASP A 284 -14.29 -25.94 21.75
C ASP A 284 -12.76 -25.86 21.82
N GLY A 285 -12.23 -24.69 22.19
CA GLY A 285 -10.81 -24.52 22.52
C GLY A 285 -9.82 -24.67 21.36
N LYS A 286 -10.28 -24.84 20.11
CA LYS A 286 -9.41 -25.07 18.94
C LYS A 286 -9.35 -23.90 17.95
N MET A 287 -8.14 -23.33 17.94
CA MET A 287 -7.37 -22.79 16.80
C MET A 287 -7.62 -21.36 16.29
N CYS A 288 -6.86 -20.44 16.89
CA CYS A 288 -6.69 -19.05 16.45
C CYS A 288 -6.04 -18.90 15.05
N TYR A 289 -5.25 -19.89 14.56
CA TYR A 289 -4.49 -19.74 13.32
C TYR A 289 -5.35 -19.77 12.04
N LEU A 290 -6.44 -20.55 12.02
CA LEU A 290 -7.38 -20.60 10.89
C LEU A 290 -8.14 -19.28 10.70
N ILE A 291 -8.21 -18.46 11.75
CA ILE A 291 -8.96 -17.20 11.80
C ILE A 291 -8.11 -16.03 11.29
N TYR A 292 -6.77 -16.11 11.42
CA TYR A 292 -5.89 -15.02 11.01
C TYR A 292 -6.09 -14.57 9.55
N PRO A 293 -6.24 -15.46 8.55
CA PRO A 293 -6.50 -15.04 7.16
C PRO A 293 -7.74 -14.16 6.99
N ASP A 294 -8.74 -14.27 7.87
CA ASP A 294 -9.92 -13.40 7.83
C ASP A 294 -9.68 -12.09 8.58
N ILE A 295 -8.99 -12.16 9.72
CA ILE A 295 -8.68 -11.00 10.54
C ILE A 295 -7.72 -10.05 9.83
N GLY A 296 -6.62 -10.58 9.30
CA GLY A 296 -5.54 -9.79 8.71
C GLY A 296 -5.93 -9.09 7.41
N VAL A 297 -7.04 -9.47 6.76
CA VAL A 297 -7.53 -8.83 5.52
C VAL A 297 -7.87 -7.36 5.72
N VAL A 298 -8.27 -6.94 6.92
CA VAL A 298 -8.54 -5.51 7.18
C VAL A 298 -7.26 -4.67 7.20
N ILE A 299 -6.11 -5.29 7.49
CA ILE A 299 -4.80 -4.65 7.43
C ILE A 299 -4.35 -4.61 5.96
N ARG A 300 -4.74 -3.56 5.24
CA ARG A 300 -4.39 -3.39 3.82
C ARG A 300 -2.88 -3.42 3.61
N GLY A 301 -2.43 -4.31 2.72
CA GLY A 301 -1.03 -4.55 2.44
C GLY A 301 -0.41 -5.72 3.21
N SER A 302 -1.14 -6.32 4.17
CA SER A 302 -0.70 -7.55 4.84
C SER A 302 -0.67 -8.77 3.91
N ALA A 303 -0.03 -9.85 4.35
CA ALA A 303 -0.05 -11.13 3.64
C ALA A 303 -1.48 -11.64 3.43
N ALA A 304 -2.35 -11.49 4.44
CA ALA A 304 -3.75 -11.91 4.38
C ALA A 304 -4.54 -11.07 3.35
N TYR A 305 -4.35 -9.76 3.34
CA TYR A 305 -4.97 -8.86 2.36
C TYR A 305 -4.59 -9.25 0.93
N TRP A 306 -3.30 -9.49 0.68
CA TRP A 306 -2.85 -9.87 -0.64
C TRP A 306 -3.16 -11.32 -1.01
N ALA A 307 -3.29 -12.23 -0.04
CA ALA A 307 -3.80 -13.57 -0.28
C ALA A 307 -5.24 -13.52 -0.80
N LYS A 308 -6.09 -12.63 -0.27
CA LYS A 308 -7.43 -12.37 -0.81
C LYS A 308 -7.37 -11.85 -2.25
N ALA A 309 -6.53 -10.85 -2.53
CA ALA A 309 -6.34 -10.31 -3.88
C ALA A 309 -5.89 -11.40 -4.88
N ARG A 310 -4.98 -12.28 -4.44
CA ARG A 310 -4.50 -13.43 -5.22
C ARG A 310 -5.60 -14.41 -5.55
N ARG A 311 -6.47 -14.72 -4.59
CA ARG A 311 -7.62 -15.60 -4.83
C ARG A 311 -8.58 -15.00 -5.87
N HIS A 312 -8.87 -13.70 -5.79
CA HIS A 312 -9.69 -13.02 -6.80
C HIS A 312 -9.10 -13.15 -8.21
N LEU A 313 -7.81 -12.85 -8.37
CA LEU A 313 -7.17 -12.97 -9.69
C LEU A 313 -7.14 -14.41 -10.20
N ARG A 314 -6.88 -15.39 -9.32
CA ARG A 314 -6.93 -16.81 -9.68
C ARG A 314 -8.31 -17.21 -10.19
N SER A 315 -9.38 -16.73 -9.55
CA SER A 315 -10.75 -16.95 -10.00
C SER A 315 -11.00 -16.28 -11.36
N MET A 316 -10.57 -15.02 -11.56
CA MET A 316 -10.67 -14.36 -12.86
C MET A 316 -9.93 -15.14 -13.95
N TYR A 317 -8.73 -15.63 -13.67
CA TYR A 317 -7.96 -16.44 -14.61
C TYR A 317 -8.65 -17.78 -14.94
N ALA A 318 -9.21 -18.46 -13.94
CA ALA A 318 -9.93 -19.72 -14.14
C ALA A 318 -11.20 -19.53 -14.99
N THR A 319 -11.88 -18.39 -14.86
CA THR A 319 -13.13 -18.11 -15.58
C THR A 319 -12.91 -17.48 -16.97
N LEU A 320 -11.97 -16.55 -17.09
CA LEU A 320 -11.77 -15.73 -18.30
C LEU A 320 -10.61 -16.23 -19.17
N GLY A 321 -9.82 -17.18 -18.67
CA GLY A 321 -8.56 -17.56 -19.28
C GLY A 321 -7.48 -16.49 -19.12
N LYS A 322 -6.52 -16.48 -20.04
CA LYS A 322 -5.35 -15.60 -19.96
C LYS A 322 -5.66 -14.13 -20.22
N PRO A 323 -5.12 -13.20 -19.42
CA PRO A 323 -5.12 -11.79 -19.78
C PRO A 323 -4.30 -11.58 -21.06
N PHE A 324 -4.65 -10.56 -21.84
CA PHE A 324 -4.00 -10.24 -23.11
C PHE A 324 -2.84 -9.26 -22.94
N ILE A 325 -3.03 -8.24 -22.09
CA ILE A 325 -2.03 -7.19 -21.85
C ILE A 325 -1.69 -7.10 -20.38
N PHE A 326 -0.40 -6.94 -20.11
CA PHE A 326 0.12 -6.39 -18.88
C PHE A 326 0.59 -4.96 -19.13
N LEU A 327 0.20 -4.06 -18.25
CA LEU A 327 0.58 -2.66 -18.31
C LEU A 327 1.02 -2.19 -16.93
N SER A 328 2.07 -1.42 -16.88
CA SER A 328 2.50 -0.72 -15.68
C SER A 328 2.61 0.77 -15.96
N ILE A 329 2.13 1.63 -15.07
CA ILE A 329 2.03 3.07 -15.29
C ILE A 329 2.27 3.84 -13.99
N ASN A 330 3.15 4.83 -14.04
CA ASN A 330 3.32 5.80 -12.96
C ASN A 330 2.09 6.71 -12.90
N LEU A 331 1.57 6.98 -11.71
CA LEU A 331 0.47 7.94 -11.54
C LEU A 331 0.93 9.37 -11.29
N GLN A 332 2.22 9.65 -11.52
CA GLN A 332 2.87 10.95 -11.30
C GLN A 332 2.77 11.83 -12.55
N ASP A 333 2.27 13.05 -12.36
CA ASP A 333 2.31 14.15 -13.31
C ASP A 333 2.73 15.41 -12.55
N ASP A 334 3.98 15.83 -12.75
CA ASP A 334 4.59 16.92 -11.98
C ASP A 334 3.84 18.23 -12.14
N VAL A 335 3.32 18.51 -13.35
CA VAL A 335 2.58 19.75 -13.61
C VAL A 335 1.29 19.76 -12.78
N GLU A 336 0.55 18.66 -12.80
CA GLU A 336 -0.68 18.54 -12.04
C GLU A 336 -0.37 18.67 -10.54
N PHE A 337 0.62 17.93 -10.03
CA PHE A 337 1.00 17.95 -8.61
C PHE A 337 1.39 19.36 -8.15
N LEU A 338 2.34 19.99 -8.83
CA LEU A 338 2.88 21.28 -8.42
C LEU A 338 1.83 22.39 -8.49
N THR A 339 1.02 22.45 -9.55
CA THR A 339 -0.06 23.45 -9.69
C THR A 339 -1.19 23.27 -8.67
N ASN A 340 -1.40 22.05 -8.14
CA ASN A 340 -2.37 21.83 -7.06
C ASN A 340 -1.77 22.04 -5.67
N ILE A 341 -0.45 21.91 -5.51
CA ILE A 341 0.27 22.16 -4.25
C ILE A 341 0.43 23.65 -4.02
N ASP A 342 0.93 24.39 -5.01
CA ASP A 342 1.14 25.83 -4.94
C ASP A 342 0.75 26.51 -6.28
N PRO A 343 -0.55 26.81 -6.46
CA PRO A 343 -1.04 27.47 -7.66
C PRO A 343 -0.42 28.85 -7.90
N ASN A 344 0.03 29.53 -6.83
CA ASN A 344 0.61 30.87 -6.95
C ASN A 344 2.00 30.81 -7.58
N ARG A 345 2.83 29.83 -7.18
CA ARG A 345 4.16 29.62 -7.76
C ARG A 345 4.10 28.97 -9.14
N PHE A 346 3.28 27.93 -9.29
CA PHE A 346 3.31 27.05 -10.47
C PHE A 346 2.19 27.31 -11.48
N GLY A 347 1.27 28.24 -11.22
CA GLY A 347 0.14 28.54 -12.09
C GLY A 347 -0.97 27.50 -12.00
N SER A 348 -1.74 27.33 -13.08
CA SER A 348 -2.83 26.36 -13.14
C SER A 348 -2.49 25.19 -14.06
N VAL A 349 -3.24 24.08 -13.95
CA VAL A 349 -3.06 22.91 -14.84
C VAL A 349 -3.20 23.30 -16.33
N HIS A 350 -4.06 24.28 -16.65
CA HIS A 350 -4.30 24.76 -18.02
C HIS A 350 -3.29 25.80 -18.49
N ASN A 351 -2.69 26.54 -17.56
CA ASN A 351 -1.67 27.54 -17.83
C ASN A 351 -0.55 27.45 -16.77
N PRO A 352 0.32 26.43 -16.86
CA PRO A 352 1.36 26.20 -15.88
C PRO A 352 2.54 27.15 -16.09
N ASN A 353 3.14 27.60 -15.00
CA ASN A 353 4.41 28.32 -15.02
C ASN A 353 5.55 27.32 -15.31
N CYS A 354 5.77 27.03 -16.59
CA CYS A 354 6.78 26.05 -17.03
C CYS A 354 8.19 26.41 -16.57
N GLU A 355 8.53 27.70 -16.47
CA GLU A 355 9.84 28.14 -16.00
C GLU A 355 10.06 27.77 -14.52
N ALA A 356 9.08 28.04 -13.66
CA ALA A 356 9.15 27.66 -12.25
C ALA A 356 9.21 26.14 -12.04
N ILE A 357 8.55 25.36 -12.92
CA ILE A 357 8.57 23.89 -12.87
C ILE A 357 9.91 23.34 -13.38
N ASP A 358 10.42 23.85 -14.49
CA ASP A 358 11.67 23.37 -15.11
C ASP A 358 12.90 23.76 -14.26
N ASN A 359 12.84 24.85 -13.49
CA ASN A 359 13.90 25.30 -12.57
C ASN A 359 13.83 24.67 -11.17
N LEU A 360 12.84 23.79 -10.91
CA LEU A 360 12.68 23.15 -9.60
C LEU A 360 13.76 22.09 -9.38
N SER A 361 14.48 22.16 -8.26
CA SER A 361 15.45 21.12 -7.89
C SER A 361 14.75 19.83 -7.44
N ASP A 362 15.44 18.69 -7.59
CA ASP A 362 14.92 17.40 -7.12
C ASP A 362 14.63 17.41 -5.62
N ASP A 363 15.44 18.09 -4.81
CA ASP A 363 15.26 18.19 -3.36
C ASP A 363 14.03 19.05 -3.00
N GLU A 364 13.84 20.20 -3.66
CA GLU A 364 12.64 21.02 -3.48
C GLU A 364 11.38 20.28 -3.89
N TYR A 365 11.43 19.56 -5.02
CA TYR A 365 10.32 18.72 -5.47
C TYR A 365 9.95 17.67 -4.41
N LEU A 366 10.94 16.97 -3.87
CA LEU A 366 10.72 15.95 -2.85
C LEU A 366 10.12 16.54 -1.57
N ILE A 367 10.55 17.73 -1.14
CA ILE A 367 9.95 18.45 0.00
C ILE A 367 8.48 18.75 -0.27
N LEU A 368 8.15 19.32 -1.43
CA LEU A 368 6.76 19.65 -1.80
C LEU A 368 5.85 18.42 -1.78
N ILE A 369 6.31 17.30 -2.35
CA ILE A 369 5.57 16.03 -2.32
C ILE A 369 5.45 15.50 -0.89
N ASN A 370 6.52 15.59 -0.09
CA ASN A 370 6.56 15.10 1.29
C ASN A 370 5.65 15.87 2.25
N GLU A 371 5.44 17.15 2.00
CA GLU A 371 4.59 18.02 2.82
C GLU A 371 3.10 17.99 2.41
N ASN A 372 2.78 17.50 1.20
CA ASN A 372 1.43 17.60 0.63
C ASN A 372 0.85 16.23 0.23
N GLN A 373 1.09 15.23 1.07
CA GLN A 373 0.76 13.83 0.81
C GLN A 373 -0.73 13.55 0.56
N GLY A 374 -1.61 14.33 1.20
CA GLY A 374 -3.05 14.25 0.99
C GLY A 374 -3.48 14.78 -0.39
N ILE A 375 -2.75 15.75 -0.95
CA ILE A 375 -2.96 16.21 -2.33
C ILE A 375 -2.46 15.12 -3.29
N VAL A 376 -1.20 14.69 -3.14
CA VAL A 376 -0.56 13.68 -3.99
C VAL A 376 -1.38 12.40 -4.08
N ALA A 377 -1.78 11.82 -2.94
CA ALA A 377 -2.57 10.59 -2.92
C ALA A 377 -3.96 10.75 -3.59
N ARG A 378 -4.62 11.91 -3.43
CA ARG A 378 -5.90 12.20 -4.11
C ARG A 378 -5.74 12.35 -5.61
N MET A 379 -4.67 12.98 -6.05
CA MET A 379 -4.39 13.17 -7.47
C MET A 379 -4.08 11.85 -8.15
N CYS A 380 -3.20 11.04 -7.56
CA CYS A 380 -2.96 9.67 -8.03
C CYS A 380 -4.26 8.85 -8.05
N LYS A 381 -5.13 8.96 -7.03
CA LYS A 381 -6.44 8.30 -7.04
C LYS A 381 -7.30 8.74 -8.22
N ARG A 382 -7.39 10.05 -8.48
CA ARG A 382 -8.16 10.59 -9.61
C ARG A 382 -7.64 10.02 -10.92
N ARG A 383 -6.33 10.03 -11.12
CA ARG A 383 -5.67 9.49 -12.31
C ARG A 383 -5.87 7.98 -12.46
N MET A 384 -5.87 7.21 -11.37
CA MET A 384 -6.22 5.79 -11.40
C MET A 384 -7.67 5.57 -11.86
N VAL A 385 -8.62 6.38 -11.37
CA VAL A 385 -10.02 6.33 -11.82
C VAL A 385 -10.15 6.75 -13.28
N SER A 386 -9.49 7.82 -13.70
CA SER A 386 -9.47 8.25 -15.11
C SER A 386 -8.82 7.20 -16.01
N PHE A 387 -7.79 6.49 -15.54
CA PHE A 387 -7.21 5.37 -16.26
C PHE A 387 -8.20 4.21 -16.39
N GLU A 388 -8.94 3.88 -15.33
CA GLU A 388 -10.03 2.89 -15.40
C GLU A 388 -11.12 3.28 -16.40
N ASP A 389 -11.54 4.55 -16.41
CA ASP A 389 -12.55 5.03 -17.35
C ASP A 389 -12.01 5.01 -18.79
N TYR A 390 -10.74 5.38 -18.98
CA TYR A 390 -10.06 5.36 -20.27
C TYR A 390 -9.95 3.94 -20.87
N ILE A 391 -9.59 2.93 -20.08
CA ILE A 391 -9.52 1.55 -20.59
C ILE A 391 -10.90 0.92 -20.81
N LYS A 392 -11.96 1.46 -20.18
CA LYS A 392 -13.35 0.99 -20.34
C LYS A 392 -14.07 1.62 -21.52
N ASP A 393 -13.52 2.69 -22.10
CA ASP A 393 -14.17 3.41 -23.19
C ASP A 393 -14.32 2.48 -24.41
N LYS A 394 -15.57 2.15 -24.72
CA LYS A 394 -15.92 1.32 -25.88
C LYS A 394 -16.02 2.14 -27.18
N LYS A 395 -16.22 3.45 -27.09
CA LYS A 395 -16.35 4.34 -28.26
C LYS A 395 -14.99 4.68 -28.84
N HIS A 396 -14.00 4.83 -27.97
CA HIS A 396 -12.60 5.04 -28.34
C HIS A 396 -11.73 3.98 -27.67
N PRO A 397 -11.72 2.74 -28.20
CA PRO A 397 -11.02 1.63 -27.58
C PRO A 397 -9.54 1.99 -27.36
N PHE A 398 -9.10 1.93 -26.11
CA PHE A 398 -7.71 2.15 -25.74
C PHE A 398 -6.75 1.32 -26.60
N LEU A 399 -7.13 0.08 -26.93
CA LEU A 399 -6.30 -0.86 -27.67
C LEU A 399 -6.61 -0.87 -29.18
N ILE A 400 -7.16 0.21 -29.74
CA ILE A 400 -7.44 0.44 -31.17
C ILE A 400 -8.42 -0.59 -31.78
N ASP A 401 -7.97 -1.84 -31.89
CA ASP A 401 -8.65 -2.99 -32.49
C ASP A 401 -9.30 -3.91 -31.44
N PHE A 402 -8.98 -3.73 -30.16
CA PHE A 402 -9.47 -4.58 -29.07
C PHE A 402 -10.27 -3.81 -28.03
N VAL A 403 -11.42 -4.38 -27.64
CA VAL A 403 -12.24 -3.86 -26.54
C VAL A 403 -11.83 -4.58 -25.25
N VAL A 404 -11.48 -3.82 -24.22
CA VAL A 404 -11.21 -4.37 -22.89
C VAL A 404 -12.51 -4.81 -22.25
N THR A 405 -12.61 -6.09 -21.91
CA THR A 405 -13.80 -6.68 -21.28
C THR A 405 -13.66 -6.72 -19.77
N GLN A 406 -12.48 -7.07 -19.25
CA GLN A 406 -12.21 -7.24 -17.83
C GLN A 406 -10.82 -6.73 -17.47
N TYR A 407 -10.60 -6.35 -16.21
CA TYR A 407 -9.32 -5.86 -15.73
C TYR A 407 -9.05 -6.20 -14.26
N PHE A 408 -7.76 -6.28 -13.93
CA PHE A 408 -7.26 -6.35 -12.57
C PHE A 408 -6.16 -5.31 -12.37
N LEU A 409 -6.32 -4.43 -11.38
CA LEU A 409 -5.39 -3.37 -11.03
C LEU A 409 -4.76 -3.64 -9.67
N LYS A 410 -3.45 -3.45 -9.57
CA LYS A 410 -2.68 -3.47 -8.33
C LYS A 410 -1.89 -2.17 -8.22
N THR A 411 -1.97 -1.51 -7.07
CA THR A 411 -1.12 -0.36 -6.73
C THR A 411 0.08 -0.82 -5.91
N GLU A 412 1.26 -0.38 -6.32
CA GLU A 412 2.53 -0.59 -5.64
C GLU A 412 3.21 0.76 -5.39
N PHE A 413 3.95 0.90 -4.29
CA PHE A 413 4.67 2.13 -3.97
C PHE A 413 6.17 1.90 -4.25
N GLN A 414 6.66 2.46 -5.36
CA GLN A 414 8.06 2.28 -5.80
C GLN A 414 8.94 3.43 -5.34
N ARG A 415 10.24 3.14 -5.08
CA ARG A 415 11.47 3.96 -4.91
C ARG A 415 11.46 5.45 -4.50
N GLY A 416 10.42 6.23 -4.71
CA GLY A 416 10.13 7.51 -4.03
C GLY A 416 8.78 7.48 -3.28
N GLY A 417 8.24 6.27 -3.09
CA GLY A 417 6.94 5.93 -2.53
C GLY A 417 5.77 6.62 -3.20
N LEU A 418 5.85 6.94 -4.49
CA LEU A 418 4.69 7.33 -5.27
C LEU A 418 3.95 6.10 -5.81
N PRO A 419 2.62 6.16 -5.99
CA PRO A 419 1.83 5.08 -6.56
C PRO A 419 2.23 4.74 -8.00
N HIS A 420 2.53 3.45 -8.20
CA HIS A 420 2.73 2.81 -9.49
C HIS A 420 1.63 1.76 -9.69
N LEU A 421 0.91 1.85 -10.81
CA LEU A 421 -0.24 1.00 -11.09
C LEU A 421 0.17 -0.12 -12.05
N HIS A 422 -0.08 -1.36 -11.66
CA HIS A 422 0.02 -2.54 -12.52
C HIS A 422 -1.39 -2.98 -12.93
N ALA A 423 -1.58 -3.24 -14.21
CA ALA A 423 -2.85 -3.62 -14.81
C ALA A 423 -2.69 -4.92 -15.62
N LEU A 424 -3.64 -5.84 -15.43
CA LEU A 424 -3.89 -6.97 -16.32
C LEU A 424 -5.21 -6.71 -17.03
N LEU A 425 -5.22 -6.79 -18.36
CA LEU A 425 -6.38 -6.49 -19.19
C LEU A 425 -6.76 -7.73 -20.03
N TRP A 426 -8.04 -8.08 -20.00
CA TRP A 426 -8.66 -9.05 -20.89
C TRP A 426 -9.38 -8.31 -22.00
N VAL A 427 -9.31 -8.85 -23.21
CA VAL A 427 -9.97 -8.31 -24.38
C VAL A 427 -11.00 -9.29 -24.91
N ASP A 428 -11.96 -8.77 -25.68
CA ASP A 428 -12.87 -9.61 -26.43
C ASP A 428 -12.14 -10.32 -27.58
N ASN A 429 -12.43 -11.60 -27.79
CA ASN A 429 -11.88 -12.45 -28.85
C ASN A 429 -10.36 -12.26 -29.11
N PRO A 430 -9.49 -12.54 -28.13
CA PRO A 430 -8.05 -12.35 -28.29
C PRO A 430 -7.47 -13.30 -29.36
N PRO A 431 -6.54 -12.83 -30.22
CA PRO A 431 -5.90 -13.67 -31.22
C PRO A 431 -5.10 -14.83 -30.59
N SER A 432 -5.14 -16.00 -31.22
CA SER A 432 -4.46 -17.20 -30.70
C SER A 432 -2.96 -17.18 -30.99
N LEU A 433 -2.16 -17.33 -29.93
CA LEU A 433 -0.70 -17.50 -30.01
C LEU A 433 -0.28 -18.85 -30.60
N ASP A 434 -1.19 -19.80 -30.74
CA ASP A 434 -0.88 -21.14 -31.26
C ASP A 434 -1.05 -21.21 -32.78
N THR A 435 -1.66 -20.18 -33.38
CA THR A 435 -1.89 -20.08 -34.83
C THR A 435 -0.93 -19.07 -35.47
N LEU A 436 -0.54 -19.31 -36.72
CA LEU A 436 0.27 -18.35 -37.48
C LEU A 436 -0.48 -17.03 -37.70
N GLU A 437 -1.77 -17.12 -38.06
CA GLU A 437 -2.64 -15.95 -38.25
C GLU A 437 -2.71 -15.08 -36.99
N GLY A 438 -3.05 -15.67 -35.84
CA GLY A 438 -3.13 -14.91 -34.58
C GLY A 438 -1.80 -14.31 -34.16
N ARG A 439 -0.66 -14.98 -34.41
CA ARG A 439 0.67 -14.40 -34.19
C ARG A 439 0.92 -13.18 -35.07
N THR A 440 0.55 -13.23 -36.34
CA THR A 440 0.68 -12.10 -37.26
C THR A 440 -0.20 -10.94 -36.82
N THR A 441 -1.48 -11.20 -36.47
CA THR A 441 -2.39 -10.17 -35.95
C THR A 441 -1.83 -9.48 -34.70
N ILE A 442 -1.19 -10.23 -33.80
CA ILE A 442 -0.55 -9.67 -32.59
C ILE A 442 0.61 -8.76 -32.97
N LEU A 443 1.45 -9.14 -33.94
CA LEU A 443 2.58 -8.30 -34.37
C LEU A 443 2.10 -7.02 -35.06
N ASP A 444 1.08 -7.11 -35.92
CA ASP A 444 0.45 -5.95 -36.57
C ASP A 444 -0.15 -5.00 -35.52
N PHE A 445 -0.82 -5.55 -34.51
CA PHE A 445 -1.32 -4.78 -33.38
C PHE A 445 -0.17 -4.09 -32.63
N VAL A 446 0.91 -4.82 -32.30
CA VAL A 446 2.08 -4.27 -31.59
C VAL A 446 2.69 -3.11 -32.35
N ASP A 447 2.87 -3.23 -33.67
CA ASP A 447 3.48 -2.17 -34.50
C ASP A 447 2.59 -0.94 -34.64
N LYS A 448 1.25 -1.10 -34.57
CA LYS A 448 0.30 0.03 -34.52
C LYS A 448 0.22 0.67 -33.14
N PHE A 449 0.32 -0.13 -32.09
CA PHE A 449 -0.04 0.28 -30.72
C PHE A 449 1.15 0.75 -29.89
N LEU A 450 2.34 0.18 -30.11
CA LEU A 450 3.56 0.49 -29.38
C LEU A 450 4.59 1.16 -30.27
N SER A 451 5.28 2.16 -29.70
CA SER A 451 6.43 2.79 -30.32
C SER A 451 7.63 2.72 -29.40
N THR A 452 8.83 2.70 -30.02
CA THR A 452 10.10 2.94 -29.34
C THR A 452 10.89 4.09 -29.93
N ASP A 453 10.24 4.87 -30.78
CA ASP A 453 10.91 5.96 -31.48
C ASP A 453 11.05 7.16 -30.55
N LEU A 454 12.19 7.85 -30.69
CA LEU A 454 12.36 9.19 -30.14
C LEU A 454 11.84 10.17 -31.20
N PRO A 455 10.74 10.90 -30.95
CA PRO A 455 10.23 11.88 -31.91
C PRO A 455 11.30 12.92 -32.23
N ASP A 456 11.28 13.50 -33.43
CA ASP A 456 12.29 14.50 -33.78
C ASP A 456 12.16 15.78 -32.91
N ARG A 457 13.31 16.31 -32.50
CA ARG A 457 13.40 17.43 -31.54
C ARG A 457 12.85 18.73 -32.09
N ASN A 458 12.96 18.96 -33.39
CA ASN A 458 12.61 20.23 -34.03
C ASN A 458 11.16 20.23 -34.54
N SER A 459 10.72 19.14 -35.16
CA SER A 459 9.36 18.99 -35.71
C SER A 459 8.32 18.63 -34.65
N GLN A 460 8.70 17.84 -33.61
CA GLN A 460 7.80 17.40 -32.55
C GLN A 460 8.40 17.66 -31.15
N PRO A 461 8.76 18.91 -30.81
CA PRO A 461 9.50 19.25 -29.59
C PRO A 461 8.79 18.81 -28.31
N ARG A 462 7.47 18.93 -28.27
CA ARG A 462 6.65 18.54 -27.12
C ARG A 462 6.69 17.02 -26.87
N ARG A 463 6.53 16.22 -27.93
CA ARG A 463 6.60 14.75 -27.85
C ARG A 463 8.02 14.28 -27.56
N TYR A 464 9.03 14.92 -28.16
CA TYR A 464 10.44 14.66 -27.84
C TYR A 464 10.71 14.86 -26.35
N LYS A 465 10.37 16.03 -25.78
CA LYS A 465 10.57 16.32 -24.34
C LYS A 465 9.87 15.28 -23.47
N LEU A 466 8.65 14.87 -23.85
CA LEU A 466 7.85 13.91 -23.09
C LEU A 466 8.43 12.48 -23.11
N VAL A 467 8.73 11.95 -24.30
CA VAL A 467 9.34 10.61 -24.46
C VAL A 467 10.72 10.58 -23.80
N ARG A 468 11.52 11.63 -23.99
CA ARG A 468 12.85 11.76 -23.38
C ARG A 468 12.79 11.80 -21.85
N LYS A 469 11.82 12.52 -21.28
CA LYS A 469 11.65 12.63 -19.82
C LYS A 469 11.12 11.32 -19.20
N THR A 470 10.15 10.68 -19.85
CA THR A 470 9.36 9.63 -19.21
C THR A 470 9.66 8.22 -19.68
N GLN A 471 10.11 8.00 -20.92
CA GLN A 471 10.29 6.67 -21.49
C GLN A 471 11.75 6.31 -21.77
N TYR A 472 12.66 7.29 -21.72
CA TYR A 472 14.06 7.06 -21.93
C TYR A 472 14.74 6.44 -20.70
N HIS A 473 15.36 5.28 -20.87
CA HIS A 473 16.07 4.61 -19.79
C HIS A 473 17.46 5.20 -19.58
N MET A 474 17.62 5.94 -18.48
CA MET A 474 18.92 6.34 -17.95
C MET A 474 19.40 5.34 -16.90
N HIS A 475 20.63 4.87 -17.04
CA HIS A 475 21.21 4.01 -16.02
C HIS A 475 21.37 4.77 -14.71
N THR A 476 20.75 4.25 -13.66
CA THR A 476 20.92 4.72 -12.28
C THR A 476 21.65 3.63 -11.47
N PHE A 477 22.10 3.94 -10.25
CA PHE A 477 22.67 2.95 -9.32
C PHE A 477 21.84 1.67 -9.24
N THR A 478 20.53 1.83 -9.38
CA THR A 478 19.59 0.73 -9.32
C THR A 478 19.71 -0.28 -10.43
N CYS A 479 20.25 0.12 -11.58
CA CYS A 479 20.46 -0.74 -12.73
C CYS A 479 21.48 -1.83 -12.45
N TYR A 480 22.41 -1.54 -11.53
CA TYR A 480 23.57 -2.38 -11.21
C TYR A 480 23.37 -3.18 -9.91
N THR A 481 22.16 -3.19 -9.34
CA THR A 481 21.89 -4.00 -8.14
C THR A 481 21.77 -5.48 -8.52
N ASN A 482 22.45 -6.37 -7.79
CA ASN A 482 22.38 -7.85 -7.93
C ASN A 482 21.00 -8.47 -7.61
N LYS A 483 19.91 -7.69 -7.61
CA LYS A 483 18.56 -8.20 -7.41
C LYS A 483 18.04 -8.77 -8.74
N PRO A 484 17.52 -10.00 -8.76
CA PRO A 484 17.03 -10.61 -9.99
C PRO A 484 15.94 -9.74 -10.64
N ILE A 485 15.97 -9.67 -11.97
CA ILE A 485 14.94 -9.01 -12.77
C ILE A 485 13.65 -9.81 -12.57
N ILE A 486 12.63 -9.17 -12.00
CA ILE A 486 11.27 -9.70 -12.07
C ILE A 486 10.62 -8.95 -13.23
N ARG A 487 10.40 -9.64 -14.34
CA ARG A 487 9.53 -9.29 -15.47
C ARG A 487 8.62 -10.50 -15.70
N ILE A 488 7.57 -10.37 -16.50
CA ILE A 488 6.74 -11.52 -16.90
C ILE A 488 7.67 -12.55 -17.55
N ARG A 489 7.94 -13.61 -16.81
CA ARG A 489 8.84 -14.73 -17.15
C ARG A 489 8.25 -15.57 -18.30
N ARG A 490 8.99 -16.59 -18.73
CA ARG A 490 8.40 -17.80 -19.29
C ARG A 490 8.47 -18.84 -18.18
N GLY A 491 7.37 -19.48 -17.84
CA GLY A 491 7.33 -20.61 -16.92
C GLY A 491 8.09 -21.79 -17.53
N LYS A 492 8.78 -22.56 -16.70
CA LYS A 492 9.15 -23.93 -17.06
C LYS A 492 7.86 -24.68 -17.39
N LYS A 493 7.82 -25.42 -18.50
CA LYS A 493 6.81 -26.46 -18.71
C LYS A 493 7.00 -27.52 -17.61
N GLU A 494 6.25 -27.43 -16.53
CA GLU A 494 5.95 -28.58 -15.66
C GLU A 494 4.51 -28.48 -15.15
N LEU A 495 3.58 -28.97 -15.96
CA LEU A 495 2.32 -29.56 -15.52
C LEU A 495 2.11 -30.83 -16.37
N LYS A 496 3.06 -31.78 -16.27
CA LYS A 496 2.67 -33.18 -16.44
C LYS A 496 2.03 -33.60 -15.12
N ASN A 497 0.78 -34.05 -15.21
CA ASN A 497 -0.01 -34.75 -14.19
C ASN A 497 -0.79 -33.90 -13.15
N GLN A 498 -1.85 -33.20 -13.59
CA GLN A 498 -3.06 -33.01 -12.76
C GLN A 498 -4.38 -33.21 -13.55
N GLN A 499 -4.37 -34.09 -14.55
CA GLN A 499 -5.58 -34.68 -15.10
C GLN A 499 -5.37 -36.18 -15.28
N LYS A 500 -5.77 -36.93 -14.24
CA LYS A 500 -6.42 -38.24 -14.29
C LYS A 500 -6.40 -38.82 -12.87
N ASN A 501 -7.56 -38.84 -12.23
CA ASN A 501 -7.94 -39.90 -11.32
C ASN A 501 -9.44 -40.17 -11.54
N PRO A 502 -9.79 -41.15 -12.39
CA PRO A 502 -10.85 -42.07 -12.05
C PRO A 502 -10.24 -43.30 -11.37
N ILE A 503 -10.66 -43.52 -10.13
CA ILE A 503 -11.04 -44.79 -9.51
C ILE A 503 -10.36 -46.09 -10.01
N ASP A 504 -9.65 -46.70 -9.05
CA ASP A 504 -9.45 -48.13 -8.73
C ASP A 504 -8.54 -49.11 -9.50
N VAL A 505 -8.03 -50.01 -8.64
CA VAL A 505 -7.57 -51.40 -8.79
C VAL A 505 -6.05 -51.64 -8.88
N LYS A 506 -5.57 -52.34 -7.84
CA LYS A 506 -4.25 -52.98 -7.68
C LYS A 506 -4.00 -53.99 -8.80
N THR A 507 -2.78 -54.06 -9.32
CA THR A 507 -2.05 -55.34 -9.53
C THR A 507 -0.57 -55.11 -9.81
N ASP A 508 0.20 -56.10 -9.40
CA ASP A 508 1.65 -56.25 -9.36
C ASP A 508 2.39 -56.34 -10.72
N GLN A 509 3.70 -56.07 -10.61
CA GLN A 509 4.85 -56.69 -11.30
C GLN A 509 5.12 -56.49 -12.81
N THR A 510 6.37 -56.01 -13.04
CA THR A 510 7.31 -56.31 -14.15
C THR A 510 6.95 -55.90 -15.59
N SER A 511 7.73 -54.99 -16.17
CA SER A 511 8.83 -55.32 -17.10
C SER A 511 9.33 -54.09 -17.86
N SER A 512 10.65 -54.09 -18.07
CA SER A 512 11.52 -53.10 -18.68
C SER A 512 11.32 -52.95 -20.19
N ILE A 513 11.16 -51.70 -20.71
CA ILE A 513 11.56 -51.33 -22.08
C ILE A 513 12.14 -49.90 -22.12
N ASN A 514 13.45 -49.86 -22.37
CA ASN A 514 14.36 -48.86 -22.96
C ASN A 514 14.04 -47.35 -22.91
N ARG A 515 14.77 -46.67 -22.01
CA ARG A 515 15.25 -45.30 -22.13
C ARG A 515 16.42 -45.24 -23.12
N SER A 516 16.23 -44.58 -24.26
CA SER A 516 17.28 -43.83 -24.96
C SER A 516 16.65 -43.23 -26.22
N GLN A 517 16.45 -41.91 -26.26
CA GLN A 517 16.74 -41.03 -27.42
C GLN A 517 16.00 -39.68 -27.51
N GLU A 518 15.21 -39.22 -26.53
CA GLU A 518 14.55 -37.89 -26.68
C GLU A 518 14.63 -36.88 -25.51
N ASP A 519 15.30 -37.18 -24.39
CA ASP A 519 15.24 -36.30 -23.21
C ASP A 519 16.54 -35.54 -22.83
N ASP A 520 17.61 -35.58 -23.63
CA ASP A 520 18.92 -35.01 -23.22
C ASP A 520 19.22 -33.55 -23.63
N ILE A 521 18.26 -32.77 -24.16
CA ILE A 521 18.58 -31.42 -24.71
C ILE A 521 18.21 -30.24 -23.79
N TYR A 522 17.42 -30.39 -22.72
CA TYR A 522 16.89 -29.21 -22.01
C TYR A 522 17.15 -29.09 -20.50
N GLU A 523 18.01 -29.89 -19.90
CA GLU A 523 18.24 -29.84 -18.44
C GLU A 523 19.52 -29.13 -17.94
N LYS A 524 20.30 -28.46 -18.80
CA LYS A 524 21.51 -27.71 -18.38
C LYS A 524 21.52 -26.20 -18.69
N VAL A 525 20.39 -25.56 -18.94
CA VAL A 525 20.37 -24.12 -19.30
C VAL A 525 19.50 -23.30 -18.36
N ASP A 526 19.99 -23.06 -17.14
CA ASP A 526 19.51 -21.92 -16.34
C ASP A 526 20.57 -21.53 -15.29
N ALA A 527 20.86 -20.21 -15.23
CA ALA A 527 21.89 -19.50 -14.45
C ALA A 527 23.31 -19.37 -15.03
N ASN A 528 23.76 -20.20 -15.98
CA ASN A 528 25.03 -20.03 -16.70
C ASN A 528 24.80 -20.23 -18.21
N ILE A 529 24.23 -19.24 -18.92
CA ILE A 529 24.52 -19.18 -20.37
C ILE A 529 25.98 -18.79 -20.44
N ASP A 530 26.83 -19.78 -20.69
CA ASP A 530 28.24 -19.56 -20.95
C ASP A 530 28.35 -18.59 -22.15
N PRO A 531 28.93 -17.40 -21.99
CA PRO A 531 29.16 -16.47 -23.10
C PRO A 531 29.90 -17.13 -24.27
N ASP A 532 30.63 -18.22 -24.03
CA ASP A 532 31.33 -18.98 -25.05
C ASP A 532 30.38 -19.78 -25.97
N LEU A 533 29.12 -20.00 -25.56
CA LEU A 533 28.04 -20.55 -26.39
C LEU A 533 27.41 -19.53 -27.36
N ILE A 534 27.83 -18.25 -27.30
CA ILE A 534 27.41 -17.21 -28.24
C ILE A 534 28.41 -17.15 -29.40
N ASP A 535 27.94 -17.43 -30.61
CA ASP A 535 28.79 -17.72 -31.78
C ASP A 535 29.68 -16.53 -32.22
N THR A 536 29.27 -15.28 -31.96
CA THR A 536 29.99 -14.09 -32.45
C THR A 536 30.51 -13.18 -31.34
N ARG A 537 31.67 -12.53 -31.58
CA ARG A 537 32.26 -11.53 -30.67
C ARG A 537 31.33 -10.32 -30.45
N VAL A 538 30.58 -9.92 -31.47
CA VAL A 538 29.64 -8.78 -31.39
C VAL A 538 28.48 -9.13 -30.47
N GLU A 539 27.82 -10.28 -30.67
CA GLU A 539 26.70 -10.72 -29.83
C GLU A 539 27.14 -10.94 -28.37
N ARG A 540 28.35 -11.47 -28.14
CA ARG A 540 28.95 -11.55 -26.79
C ARG A 540 29.08 -10.19 -26.14
N ARG A 541 29.63 -9.20 -26.86
CA ARG A 541 29.78 -7.84 -26.33
C ARG A 541 28.43 -7.23 -25.97
N GLU A 542 27.44 -7.36 -26.84
CA GLU A 542 26.09 -6.86 -26.60
C GLU A 542 25.43 -7.54 -25.39
N PHE A 543 25.61 -8.86 -25.25
CA PHE A 543 25.17 -9.59 -24.06
C PHE A 543 25.76 -8.98 -22.78
N PHE A 544 27.08 -8.79 -22.72
CA PHE A 544 27.74 -8.23 -21.53
C PHE A 544 27.32 -6.79 -21.23
N GLU A 545 27.17 -5.94 -22.25
CA GLU A 545 26.71 -4.56 -22.06
C GLU A 545 25.28 -4.51 -21.47
N ARG A 546 24.40 -5.43 -21.91
CA ARG A 546 23.04 -5.56 -21.40
C ARG A 546 22.95 -6.19 -20.03
N ALA A 547 23.77 -7.21 -19.76
CA ALA A 547 23.82 -7.91 -18.47
C ALA A 547 24.22 -6.98 -17.32
N LYS A 548 24.95 -5.88 -17.61
CA LYS A 548 25.24 -4.82 -16.63
C LYS A 548 23.99 -4.11 -16.15
N CYS A 549 22.93 -4.09 -16.95
CA CYS A 549 21.67 -3.44 -16.62
C CYS A 549 20.61 -4.49 -16.24
N ARG A 550 20.08 -4.43 -15.01
CA ARG A 550 18.92 -5.24 -14.57
C ARG A 550 17.64 -5.06 -15.41
N PHE A 551 17.62 -4.13 -16.36
CA PHE A 551 16.49 -3.93 -17.26
C PHE A 551 16.84 -4.34 -18.69
N GLY A 552 18.01 -4.96 -18.91
CA GLY A 552 18.44 -5.45 -20.22
C GLY A 552 18.65 -4.36 -21.26
N LYS A 553 18.93 -3.13 -20.84
CA LYS A 553 19.18 -1.97 -21.72
C LYS A 553 20.69 -1.82 -22.00
N PRO A 554 21.11 -1.40 -23.21
CA PRO A 554 20.28 -1.12 -24.39
C PRO A 554 19.73 -2.41 -25.03
N GLU A 555 18.48 -2.41 -25.50
CA GLU A 555 17.89 -3.56 -26.21
C GLU A 555 18.51 -3.76 -27.61
N PRO A 556 18.41 -4.92 -28.26
CA PRO A 556 19.03 -5.15 -29.56
C PRO A 556 18.26 -4.41 -30.67
N LEU A 557 18.93 -4.11 -31.78
CA LEU A 557 18.28 -3.57 -32.97
C LEU A 557 17.43 -4.65 -33.65
N ALA A 558 16.28 -4.23 -34.18
CA ALA A 558 15.37 -5.10 -34.90
C ALA A 558 14.65 -4.31 -35.99
N ALA A 559 14.78 -4.73 -37.25
CA ALA A 559 14.16 -4.03 -38.38
C ALA A 559 12.62 -4.10 -38.36
N LYS A 560 12.06 -5.15 -37.77
CA LYS A 560 10.62 -5.39 -37.60
C LYS A 560 10.32 -6.08 -36.27
N SER A 561 9.11 -5.89 -35.76
CA SER A 561 8.66 -6.62 -34.57
C SER A 561 8.48 -8.10 -34.90
N HIS A 562 8.87 -8.99 -33.98
CA HIS A 562 8.75 -10.43 -34.17
C HIS A 562 8.79 -11.17 -32.82
N PHE A 563 8.35 -12.43 -32.83
CA PHE A 563 8.51 -13.32 -31.68
C PHE A 563 9.97 -13.74 -31.55
N ARG A 564 10.46 -13.77 -30.31
CA ARG A 564 11.81 -14.19 -29.97
C ARG A 564 12.15 -15.53 -30.61
N THR A 565 13.30 -15.56 -31.26
CA THR A 565 13.87 -16.76 -31.89
C THR A 565 14.74 -17.57 -30.92
N HIS A 566 15.03 -18.83 -31.28
CA HIS A 566 15.96 -19.67 -30.52
C HIS A 566 17.38 -19.08 -30.46
N LYS A 567 17.82 -18.37 -31.51
CA LYS A 567 19.13 -17.71 -31.54
C LYS A 567 19.17 -16.54 -30.56
N GLU A 568 18.14 -15.69 -30.56
CA GLU A 568 18.04 -14.56 -29.64
C GLU A 568 17.90 -15.00 -28.18
N ALA A 569 17.29 -16.17 -27.92
CA ALA A 569 17.21 -16.72 -26.57
C ALA A 569 18.60 -17.01 -25.95
N ARG A 570 19.68 -17.08 -26.75
CA ARG A 570 21.07 -17.19 -26.27
C ARG A 570 21.66 -15.86 -25.80
N ILE A 571 21.16 -14.74 -26.33
CA ILE A 571 21.64 -13.38 -26.06
C ILE A 571 20.70 -12.65 -25.08
N LEU A 572 19.44 -13.02 -25.08
CA LEU A 572 18.41 -12.49 -24.19
C LEU A 572 18.40 -13.27 -22.87
N THR A 573 18.23 -12.55 -21.78
CA THR A 573 18.26 -13.12 -20.43
C THR A 573 16.86 -13.39 -19.88
N ARG A 574 16.78 -14.12 -18.77
CA ARG A 574 15.52 -14.37 -18.06
C ARG A 574 14.84 -13.06 -17.68
N GLY A 575 13.65 -12.83 -18.25
CA GLY A 575 12.85 -11.63 -18.04
C GLY A 575 12.82 -10.68 -19.24
N ASP A 576 13.63 -10.88 -20.29
CA ASP A 576 13.42 -10.13 -21.54
C ASP A 576 12.05 -10.46 -22.16
N ARG A 577 11.53 -9.59 -23.03
CA ARG A 577 10.21 -9.75 -23.67
C ARG A 577 10.21 -10.86 -24.72
N ASP A 578 9.12 -11.64 -24.78
CA ASP A 578 8.95 -12.67 -25.81
C ASP A 578 8.67 -12.07 -27.20
N ILE A 579 8.10 -10.86 -27.24
CA ILE A 579 7.98 -10.08 -28.48
C ILE A 579 9.09 -9.05 -28.50
N ILE A 580 9.96 -9.17 -29.51
CA ILE A 580 10.99 -8.18 -29.81
C ILE A 580 10.34 -7.10 -30.65
N ILE A 581 10.36 -5.87 -30.14
CA ILE A 581 9.72 -4.72 -30.80
C ILE A 581 10.75 -4.04 -31.70
N LYS A 582 10.32 -3.62 -32.89
CA LYS A 582 11.12 -2.89 -33.87
C LYS A 582 11.95 -1.76 -33.22
N ARG A 583 13.25 -1.71 -33.51
CA ARG A 583 14.25 -0.72 -33.07
C ARG A 583 15.25 -0.49 -34.20
N THR A 584 15.19 0.66 -34.85
CA THR A 584 16.01 0.97 -36.03
C THR A 584 17.15 1.95 -35.74
N THR A 585 17.15 2.62 -34.59
CA THR A 585 18.17 3.60 -34.19
C THR A 585 18.79 3.28 -32.84
N GLU A 586 19.99 3.80 -32.57
CA GLU A 586 20.68 3.56 -31.29
C GLU A 586 19.90 4.14 -30.10
N GLU A 587 19.23 5.27 -30.27
CA GLU A 587 18.40 5.90 -29.24
C GLU A 587 17.20 5.02 -28.88
N SER A 588 16.57 4.39 -29.87
CA SER A 588 15.39 3.54 -29.67
C SER A 588 15.67 2.35 -28.74
N ARG A 589 16.92 1.86 -28.71
CA ARG A 589 17.35 0.75 -27.84
C ARG A 589 17.18 1.07 -26.35
N ARG A 590 17.21 2.35 -25.98
CA ARG A 590 17.05 2.82 -24.60
C ARG A 590 15.63 3.25 -24.26
N ILE A 591 14.76 3.38 -25.25
CA ILE A 591 13.36 3.75 -25.04
C ILE A 591 12.58 2.53 -24.54
N VAL A 592 11.82 2.70 -23.48
CA VAL A 592 10.83 1.73 -23.03
C VAL A 592 9.64 1.80 -23.98
N PRO A 593 9.17 0.67 -24.54
CA PRO A 593 7.96 0.64 -25.38
C PRO A 593 6.78 1.34 -24.73
N TYR A 594 6.21 2.28 -25.46
CA TYR A 594 5.16 3.16 -24.98
C TYR A 594 4.04 3.31 -26.01
N ASN A 595 2.85 3.68 -25.53
CA ASN A 595 1.75 4.09 -26.39
C ASN A 595 1.66 5.62 -26.39
N ILE A 596 1.67 6.24 -27.57
CA ILE A 596 1.71 7.71 -27.69
C ILE A 596 0.46 8.38 -27.11
N ASN A 597 -0.74 7.82 -27.33
CA ASN A 597 -1.99 8.40 -26.82
C ASN A 597 -2.03 8.35 -25.29
N LEU A 598 -1.60 7.24 -24.69
CA LEU A 598 -1.46 7.10 -23.24
C LEU A 598 -0.43 8.09 -22.70
N LEU A 599 0.68 8.27 -23.42
CA LEU A 599 1.72 9.22 -23.05
C LEU A 599 1.22 10.66 -23.11
N GLU A 600 0.48 11.06 -24.14
CA GLU A 600 -0.03 12.43 -24.26
C GLU A 600 -1.14 12.73 -23.25
N THR A 601 -1.97 11.72 -22.93
CA THR A 601 -3.09 11.84 -21.99
C THR A 601 -2.59 11.86 -20.54
N PHE A 602 -1.70 10.95 -20.17
CA PHE A 602 -1.24 10.79 -18.78
C PHE A 602 0.17 11.36 -18.53
N LYS A 603 0.96 11.71 -19.55
CA LYS A 603 2.29 12.35 -19.39
C LYS A 603 3.25 11.64 -18.42
N CYS A 604 3.14 10.32 -18.32
CA CYS A 604 3.84 9.54 -17.30
C CYS A 604 4.55 8.34 -17.91
N ASN A 605 5.58 7.86 -17.21
CA ASN A 605 6.26 6.61 -17.56
C ASN A 605 5.25 5.45 -17.50
N HIS A 606 5.33 4.56 -18.50
CA HIS A 606 4.55 3.35 -18.54
C HIS A 606 5.27 2.29 -19.38
N ASP A 607 4.99 1.03 -19.10
CA ASP A 607 5.49 -0.11 -19.84
C ASP A 607 4.33 -1.05 -20.15
N ILE A 608 4.22 -1.44 -21.42
CA ILE A 608 3.15 -2.30 -21.94
C ILE A 608 3.78 -3.57 -22.51
N GLN A 609 3.22 -4.72 -22.16
CA GLN A 609 3.68 -6.03 -22.59
C GLN A 609 2.48 -6.90 -22.99
N ILE A 610 2.56 -7.53 -24.17
CA ILE A 610 1.64 -8.59 -24.56
C ILE A 610 1.97 -9.83 -23.74
N ILE A 611 0.94 -10.48 -23.19
CA ILE A 611 1.12 -11.65 -22.35
C ILE A 611 1.17 -12.89 -23.23
N THR A 612 2.37 -13.41 -23.42
CA THR A 612 2.62 -14.69 -24.08
C THR A 612 2.52 -15.86 -23.11
N ASP A 613 2.94 -15.65 -21.87
CA ASP A 613 2.86 -16.62 -20.78
C ASP A 613 2.01 -16.07 -19.62
N PRO A 614 0.78 -16.59 -19.43
CA PRO A 614 -0.09 -16.13 -18.36
C PRO A 614 0.40 -16.45 -16.95
N TRP A 615 1.04 -17.60 -16.75
CA TRP A 615 1.50 -18.03 -15.44
C TRP A 615 2.60 -17.11 -14.94
N ALA A 616 3.47 -16.74 -15.84
CA ALA A 616 4.50 -15.78 -15.55
C ALA A 616 3.97 -14.36 -15.28
N ALA A 617 2.86 -13.96 -15.91
CA ALA A 617 2.21 -12.69 -15.63
C ALA A 617 1.60 -12.68 -14.22
N ALA A 618 0.97 -13.79 -13.83
CA ALA A 618 0.47 -14.00 -12.49
C ALA A 618 1.60 -14.05 -11.45
N GLU A 619 2.68 -14.81 -11.70
CA GLU A 619 3.86 -14.85 -10.84
C GLU A 619 4.48 -13.47 -10.65
N TYR A 620 4.65 -12.70 -11.73
CA TYR A 620 5.18 -11.35 -11.67
C TYR A 620 4.34 -10.49 -10.71
N LEU A 621 3.02 -10.46 -10.90
CA LEU A 621 2.13 -9.62 -10.09
C LEU A 621 2.19 -9.98 -8.59
N PHE A 622 2.40 -11.27 -8.28
CA PHE A 622 2.41 -11.80 -6.90
C PHE A 622 3.78 -11.99 -6.25
N SER A 623 4.87 -11.96 -7.00
CA SER A 623 6.22 -12.12 -6.45
C SER A 623 6.65 -10.96 -5.54
N TYR A 624 6.00 -9.80 -5.67
CA TYR A 624 6.22 -8.62 -4.83
C TYR A 624 5.38 -8.63 -3.54
N VAL A 625 4.30 -9.40 -3.54
CA VAL A 625 3.41 -9.57 -2.38
C VAL A 625 4.07 -10.43 -1.28
N SER A 626 4.98 -11.34 -1.66
CA SER A 626 5.44 -12.41 -0.77
C SER A 626 6.59 -12.03 0.15
N LYS A 627 7.41 -11.01 -0.15
CA LYS A 627 8.63 -10.74 0.63
C LYS A 627 8.32 -10.30 2.07
N GLU A 628 7.35 -9.41 2.28
CA GLU A 628 6.89 -9.01 3.61
C GLU A 628 6.01 -10.08 4.28
N ALA A 629 5.38 -10.93 3.46
CA ALA A 629 4.51 -12.00 3.93
C ALA A 629 5.26 -13.17 4.58
N HIS A 630 6.56 -13.34 4.36
CA HIS A 630 7.33 -14.42 4.99
C HIS A 630 7.41 -14.23 6.51
N MET A 631 7.72 -13.02 7.00
CA MET A 631 7.76 -12.74 8.44
C MET A 631 6.37 -12.82 9.10
N GLU A 632 5.32 -12.42 8.38
CA GLU A 632 3.94 -12.61 8.87
C GLU A 632 3.59 -14.10 9.01
N LYS A 633 4.05 -14.95 8.09
CA LYS A 633 3.78 -16.40 8.16
C LYS A 633 4.40 -17.04 9.40
N ASP A 634 5.64 -16.70 9.73
CA ASP A 634 6.32 -17.26 10.91
C ASP A 634 5.57 -16.87 12.19
N LEU A 635 5.12 -15.62 12.29
CA LEU A 635 4.29 -15.13 13.38
C LEU A 635 2.93 -15.85 13.44
N VAL A 636 2.27 -16.07 12.30
CA VAL A 636 1.01 -16.82 12.24
C VAL A 636 1.20 -18.28 12.64
N GLN A 637 2.33 -18.87 12.29
CA GLN A 637 2.69 -20.24 12.65
C GLN A 637 2.96 -20.38 14.16
N GLN A 638 3.55 -19.38 14.80
CA GLN A 638 3.66 -19.34 16.27
C GLN A 638 2.28 -19.33 16.96
N LEU A 639 1.27 -18.67 16.38
CA LEU A 639 -0.10 -18.69 16.92
C LEU A 639 -0.80 -20.04 16.78
N ALA A 640 -0.35 -20.90 15.86
CA ALA A 640 -0.90 -22.24 15.73
C ALA A 640 -0.62 -23.10 16.97
N GLY A 641 0.43 -22.77 17.73
CA GLY A 641 0.72 -23.38 19.03
C GLY A 641 -0.06 -22.79 20.21
N CYS A 642 -0.82 -21.70 20.02
CA CYS A 642 -1.62 -21.09 21.09
C CYS A 642 -3.02 -21.72 21.16
N SER A 643 -3.33 -22.41 22.26
CA SER A 643 -4.71 -22.75 22.63
C SER A 643 -5.36 -21.57 23.36
N ALA A 644 -6.66 -21.38 23.17
CA ALA A 644 -7.45 -20.37 23.86
C ALA A 644 -8.69 -21.03 24.47
N SER A 645 -8.75 -21.06 25.78
CA SER A 645 -9.82 -21.72 26.55
C SER A 645 -11.03 -20.80 26.78
N THR A 646 -10.86 -19.49 26.55
CA THR A 646 -11.95 -18.51 26.58
C THR A 646 -11.97 -17.58 25.35
N LEU A 647 -13.11 -16.95 25.10
CA LEU A 647 -13.27 -15.95 24.04
C LEU A 647 -12.36 -14.73 24.25
N GLU A 648 -12.13 -14.31 25.50
CA GLU A 648 -11.21 -13.21 25.83
C GLU A 648 -9.75 -13.57 25.58
N GLU A 649 -9.35 -14.81 25.90
CA GLU A 649 -8.03 -15.33 25.53
C GLU A 649 -7.85 -15.34 24.01
N ALA A 650 -8.85 -15.80 23.27
CA ALA A 650 -8.81 -15.81 21.81
C ALA A 650 -8.65 -14.38 21.27
N ARG A 651 -9.45 -13.41 21.77
CA ARG A 651 -9.31 -11.99 21.38
C ARG A 651 -7.91 -11.47 21.66
N ARG A 652 -7.35 -11.76 22.83
CA ARG A 652 -6.00 -11.32 23.22
C ARG A 652 -4.92 -11.88 22.30
N VAL A 653 -4.97 -13.18 22.01
CA VAL A 653 -4.03 -13.87 21.10
C VAL A 653 -4.12 -13.28 19.69
N LEU A 654 -5.34 -13.10 19.17
CA LEU A 654 -5.58 -12.55 17.83
C LEU A 654 -5.19 -11.07 17.72
N LEU A 655 -5.40 -10.26 18.76
CA LEU A 655 -4.91 -8.88 18.81
C LEU A 655 -3.39 -8.83 18.86
N LYS A 656 -2.75 -9.70 19.65
CA LYS A 656 -1.28 -9.80 19.71
C LYS A 656 -0.70 -10.14 18.34
N ALA A 657 -1.32 -11.08 17.63
CA ALA A 657 -0.99 -11.42 16.25
C ALA A 657 -1.07 -10.23 15.29
N GLY A 658 -2.24 -9.59 15.21
CA GLY A 658 -2.43 -8.46 14.31
C GLY A 658 -1.52 -7.28 14.64
N ASN A 659 -1.26 -7.01 15.93
CA ASN A 659 -0.32 -5.96 16.34
C ASN A 659 1.12 -6.30 15.93
N ALA A 660 1.54 -7.56 16.07
CA ALA A 660 2.86 -7.98 15.61
C ALA A 660 3.00 -7.82 14.08
N VAL A 661 1.95 -8.08 13.30
CA VAL A 661 1.95 -7.77 11.85
C VAL A 661 2.14 -6.29 11.58
N LEU A 662 1.39 -5.43 12.28
CA LEU A 662 1.55 -3.97 12.17
C LEU A 662 2.98 -3.51 12.52
N SER A 663 3.70 -4.26 13.36
CA SER A 663 5.08 -3.94 13.78
C SER A 663 6.11 -4.18 12.70
N HIS A 664 5.92 -5.18 11.84
CA HIS A 664 6.96 -5.59 10.89
C HIS A 664 6.85 -4.88 9.55
N ARG A 665 5.78 -4.12 9.34
CA ARG A 665 5.52 -3.42 8.09
C ARG A 665 6.34 -2.14 7.97
N GLN A 666 6.77 -1.89 6.75
CA GLN A 666 7.38 -0.64 6.35
C GLN A 666 6.39 0.10 5.44
N ILE A 667 6.04 1.35 5.78
CA ILE A 667 5.02 2.12 5.05
C ILE A 667 5.53 3.52 4.78
N GLY A 668 5.59 3.92 3.51
CA GLY A 668 5.97 5.29 3.11
C GLY A 668 4.89 6.32 3.44
N LYS A 669 5.25 7.61 3.57
CA LYS A 669 4.29 8.67 3.94
C LYS A 669 3.13 8.84 2.93
N VAL A 670 3.39 8.73 1.62
CA VAL A 670 2.32 8.76 0.58
C VAL A 670 1.40 7.53 0.73
N GLU A 671 1.98 6.35 0.97
CA GLU A 671 1.21 5.12 1.19
C GLU A 671 0.33 5.23 2.44
N ALA A 672 0.86 5.80 3.52
CA ALA A 672 0.08 6.07 4.72
C ALA A 672 -1.10 7.01 4.42
N ALA A 673 -0.88 8.10 3.70
CA ALA A 673 -1.94 9.00 3.24
C ALA A 673 -2.97 8.26 2.36
N TRP A 674 -2.53 7.41 1.43
CA TRP A 674 -3.38 6.59 0.57
C TRP A 674 -4.31 5.67 1.38
N LEU A 675 -3.75 5.00 2.39
CA LEU A 675 -4.47 4.10 3.28
C LEU A 675 -5.44 4.85 4.21
N ILE A 676 -5.04 5.99 4.77
CA ILE A 676 -5.93 6.88 5.58
C ILE A 676 -7.12 7.34 4.74
N LEU A 677 -6.88 7.74 3.49
CA LEU A 677 -7.93 8.11 2.54
C LEU A 677 -8.88 6.95 2.17
N GLY A 678 -8.56 5.73 2.60
CA GLY A 678 -9.36 4.54 2.35
C GLY A 678 -9.27 4.09 0.90
N ILE A 679 -8.22 4.46 0.17
CA ILE A 679 -8.03 4.03 -1.22
C ILE A 679 -7.52 2.57 -1.22
N PRO A 680 -8.11 1.67 -2.01
CA PRO A 680 -7.69 0.27 -2.04
C PRO A 680 -6.33 0.12 -2.73
N LEU A 681 -5.59 -0.95 -2.40
CA LEU A 681 -4.32 -1.31 -3.06
C LEU A 681 -4.52 -2.22 -4.29
N TYR A 682 -5.74 -2.71 -4.52
CA TYR A 682 -6.11 -3.41 -5.75
C TYR A 682 -7.58 -3.16 -6.09
N ARG A 683 -7.93 -3.23 -7.38
CA ARG A 683 -9.30 -3.16 -7.90
C ARG A 683 -9.46 -4.17 -9.02
N CYS A 684 -10.65 -4.71 -9.23
CA CYS A 684 -10.94 -5.60 -10.35
C CYS A 684 -12.36 -5.35 -10.86
N SER A 685 -12.60 -5.66 -12.14
CA SER A 685 -13.91 -5.50 -12.78
C SER A 685 -14.93 -6.53 -12.35
N MET A 686 -14.51 -7.66 -11.79
CA MET A 686 -15.38 -8.75 -11.37
C MET A 686 -15.49 -8.87 -9.85
N ALA A 687 -16.70 -9.13 -9.37
CA ALA A 687 -16.90 -9.68 -8.03
C ALA A 687 -16.51 -11.17 -8.02
N THR A 688 -16.06 -11.67 -6.88
CA THR A 688 -15.71 -13.10 -6.72
C THR A 688 -16.44 -13.64 -5.50
N VAL A 689 -17.11 -14.77 -5.66
CA VAL A 689 -17.72 -15.52 -4.57
C VAL A 689 -16.95 -16.84 -4.44
N HIS A 690 -16.35 -17.07 -3.28
CA HIS A 690 -15.72 -18.36 -2.97
C HIS A 690 -16.72 -19.23 -2.23
N LEU A 691 -17.05 -20.38 -2.81
CA LEU A 691 -17.89 -21.38 -2.17
C LEU A 691 -16.98 -22.29 -1.33
N TYR A 692 -17.16 -22.24 -0.02
CA TYR A 692 -16.55 -23.23 0.86
C TYR A 692 -17.46 -24.44 0.87
N ILE A 693 -17.03 -25.48 0.16
CA ILE A 693 -17.71 -26.77 0.14
C ILE A 693 -17.06 -27.64 1.21
N SER A 694 -17.40 -27.41 2.48
CA SER A 694 -17.11 -28.38 3.54
C SER A 694 -18.31 -29.32 3.70
N LEU A 695 -18.04 -30.59 4.01
CA LEU A 695 -19.07 -31.50 4.51
C LEU A 695 -19.71 -30.83 5.74
N PRO A 696 -21.03 -30.91 5.92
CA PRO A 696 -21.72 -30.20 6.99
C PRO A 696 -21.36 -30.79 8.35
N CYS A 697 -20.20 -30.40 8.90
CA CYS A 697 -19.94 -30.44 10.33
C CYS A 697 -20.42 -29.12 10.94
N HIS A 698 -20.96 -29.16 12.16
CA HIS A 698 -21.46 -27.98 12.86
C HIS A 698 -20.39 -26.89 13.05
N GLU A 699 -19.11 -27.25 12.96
CA GLU A 699 -17.93 -26.44 13.29
C GLU A 699 -17.64 -25.31 12.29
N ASP A 700 -18.05 -25.42 11.03
CA ASP A 700 -17.77 -24.43 9.97
C ASP A 700 -18.90 -23.41 9.72
N ARG A 701 -20.03 -23.54 10.41
CA ARG A 701 -21.23 -22.71 10.18
C ARG A 701 -21.17 -21.40 10.96
N LEU A 702 -21.55 -20.29 10.31
CA LEU A 702 -21.54 -18.96 10.92
C LEU A 702 -22.84 -18.71 11.72
N LEU A 703 -22.76 -18.01 12.86
CA LEU A 703 -23.94 -17.60 13.63
C LEU A 703 -24.75 -16.47 12.96
N LYS A 704 -26.09 -16.54 13.03
CA LYS A 704 -27.06 -15.52 12.59
C LYS A 704 -26.94 -14.27 13.46
N ASN A 705 -26.96 -14.43 14.78
CA ASN A 705 -26.84 -13.33 15.74
C ASN A 705 -25.57 -13.50 16.60
N ILE A 706 -24.75 -12.45 16.61
CA ILE A 706 -23.43 -12.41 17.25
C ILE A 706 -23.55 -12.23 18.78
N ASN A 707 -24.74 -11.90 19.29
CA ASN A 707 -25.02 -11.68 20.71
C ASN A 707 -25.73 -12.85 21.39
N ILE A 708 -25.92 -13.98 20.69
CA ILE A 708 -26.49 -15.19 21.30
C ILE A 708 -25.50 -15.71 22.36
N ASP A 709 -26.03 -16.17 23.50
CA ASP A 709 -25.23 -16.85 24.52
C ASP A 709 -24.65 -18.13 23.91
N MET A 710 -23.33 -18.26 23.94
CA MET A 710 -22.62 -19.40 23.36
C MET A 710 -23.04 -20.73 24.00
N ASN A 711 -23.55 -20.69 25.24
CA ASN A 711 -24.03 -21.88 25.95
C ASN A 711 -25.42 -22.34 25.50
N SER A 712 -26.15 -21.53 24.72
CA SER A 712 -27.53 -21.81 24.28
C SER A 712 -27.68 -21.93 22.76
N VAL A 713 -26.58 -22.07 22.02
CA VAL A 713 -26.58 -22.09 20.55
C VAL A 713 -27.22 -23.39 20.02
N GLY A 714 -28.34 -23.27 19.32
CA GLY A 714 -29.03 -24.35 18.60
C GLY A 714 -28.79 -24.30 17.08
N GLU A 715 -29.31 -25.29 16.34
CA GLU A 715 -29.12 -25.39 14.89
C GLU A 715 -29.78 -24.25 14.08
N HIS A 716 -30.85 -23.66 14.61
CA HIS A 716 -31.54 -22.52 14.01
C HIS A 716 -30.74 -21.20 14.13
N ASP A 717 -29.74 -21.15 15.00
CA ASP A 717 -28.90 -19.96 15.21
C ASP A 717 -27.82 -19.81 14.13
N PHE A 718 -27.76 -20.74 13.17
CA PHE A 718 -26.75 -20.74 12.12
C PHE A 718 -27.26 -20.17 10.81
N ILE A 719 -26.40 -19.40 10.15
CA ILE A 719 -26.59 -18.99 8.76
C ILE A 719 -26.48 -20.25 7.90
N GLN A 720 -27.54 -20.53 7.15
CA GLN A 720 -27.54 -21.60 6.17
C GLN A 720 -26.39 -21.40 5.17
N THR A 721 -25.59 -22.42 4.94
CA THR A 721 -24.54 -22.37 3.90
C THR A 721 -25.17 -22.46 2.51
N ILE A 722 -24.39 -22.21 1.47
CA ILE A 722 -24.89 -22.41 0.10
C ILE A 722 -25.30 -23.87 -0.15
N ILE A 723 -24.62 -24.83 0.47
CA ILE A 723 -24.97 -26.26 0.37
C ILE A 723 -26.35 -26.49 0.98
N HIS A 724 -26.64 -25.94 2.16
CA HIS A 724 -27.97 -26.08 2.78
C HIS A 724 -29.07 -25.51 1.88
N ARG A 725 -28.85 -24.30 1.34
CA ARG A 725 -29.80 -23.68 0.40
C ARG A 725 -29.97 -24.49 -0.89
N TYR A 726 -28.87 -24.99 -1.45
CA TYR A 726 -28.90 -25.81 -2.65
C TYR A 726 -29.60 -27.15 -2.41
N SER A 727 -29.34 -27.82 -1.29
CA SER A 727 -30.03 -29.07 -0.93
C SER A 727 -31.52 -28.86 -0.69
N ASN A 728 -31.91 -27.71 -0.13
CA ASN A 728 -33.31 -27.36 0.13
C ASN A 728 -34.03 -26.74 -1.11
N ARG A 729 -33.35 -26.62 -2.26
CA ARG A 729 -33.94 -26.03 -3.48
C ARG A 729 -35.09 -26.86 -4.08
N LEU A 730 -35.18 -28.14 -3.70
CA LEU A 730 -36.20 -29.10 -4.16
C LEU A 730 -37.64 -28.66 -3.88
N SER A 731 -37.84 -27.65 -3.02
CA SER A 731 -39.13 -27.01 -2.72
C SER A 731 -39.48 -25.79 -3.61
N THR A 732 -38.71 -25.54 -4.69
CA THR A 732 -38.88 -24.37 -5.59
C THR A 732 -39.15 -24.84 -7.05
N PRO A 733 -39.51 -23.96 -8.01
CA PRO A 733 -39.94 -24.36 -9.35
C PRO A 733 -39.00 -25.35 -10.06
N GLU A 734 -39.54 -26.24 -10.90
CA GLU A 734 -38.81 -27.33 -11.56
C GLU A 734 -37.51 -26.88 -12.26
N THR A 735 -37.50 -25.68 -12.85
CA THR A 735 -36.34 -25.11 -13.54
C THR A 735 -35.13 -24.83 -12.65
N ILE A 736 -35.30 -24.70 -11.33
CA ILE A 736 -34.20 -24.50 -10.35
C ILE A 736 -33.55 -25.83 -9.96
N ASN A 737 -34.29 -26.93 -10.05
CA ASN A 737 -33.82 -28.25 -9.64
C ASN A 737 -32.74 -28.80 -10.58
N ASP A 738 -32.80 -28.40 -11.86
CA ASP A 738 -31.85 -28.77 -12.91
C ASP A 738 -30.50 -28.04 -12.82
N LEU A 739 -30.42 -26.98 -12.01
CA LEU A 739 -29.17 -26.24 -11.84
C LEU A 739 -28.16 -27.05 -11.04
N SER A 740 -26.93 -27.07 -11.50
CA SER A 740 -25.78 -27.48 -10.70
C SER A 740 -25.56 -26.51 -9.52
N LEU A 741 -24.83 -26.94 -8.49
CA LEU A 741 -24.45 -26.07 -7.37
C LEU A 741 -23.70 -24.81 -7.85
N PHE A 742 -22.93 -24.95 -8.93
CA PHE A 742 -22.20 -23.85 -9.54
C PHE A 742 -23.15 -22.82 -10.16
N GLU A 743 -24.09 -23.26 -10.98
CA GLU A 743 -25.08 -22.37 -11.60
C GLU A 743 -25.98 -21.73 -10.55
N PHE A 744 -26.43 -22.51 -9.55
CA PHE A 744 -27.20 -22.00 -8.43
C PHE A 744 -26.46 -20.86 -7.69
N ALA A 745 -25.15 -21.01 -7.47
CA ALA A 745 -24.33 -20.00 -6.82
C ALA A 745 -24.10 -18.73 -7.64
N ILE A 746 -24.15 -18.83 -8.96
CA ILE A 746 -24.07 -17.67 -9.86
C ILE A 746 -25.38 -16.89 -9.76
N TRP A 747 -26.50 -17.58 -9.93
CA TRP A 747 -27.81 -16.96 -10.16
C TRP A 747 -28.55 -16.55 -8.89
N PHE A 748 -28.27 -17.15 -7.73
CA PHE A 748 -29.04 -16.91 -6.51
C PHE A 748 -28.19 -16.40 -5.35
N SER A 749 -28.74 -15.45 -4.60
CA SER A 749 -28.17 -14.97 -3.35
C SER A 749 -29.20 -14.97 -2.21
N PRO A 750 -28.76 -15.11 -0.95
CA PRO A 750 -29.63 -14.86 0.20
C PRO A 750 -30.11 -13.40 0.22
N ASP A 751 -31.41 -13.21 0.41
CA ASP A 751 -31.99 -11.89 0.64
C ASP A 751 -31.75 -11.46 2.10
N TYR A 752 -31.04 -10.34 2.27
CA TYR A 752 -30.76 -9.75 3.58
C TYR A 752 -31.50 -8.41 3.77
N THR A 753 -32.43 -8.05 2.89
CA THR A 753 -33.05 -6.71 2.85
C THR A 753 -34.33 -6.57 3.67
N SER A 754 -34.91 -7.67 4.18
CA SER A 754 -36.04 -7.62 5.10
C SER A 754 -35.59 -7.18 6.50
N SER A 755 -36.17 -6.10 7.01
CA SER A 755 -35.90 -5.57 8.36
C SER A 755 -36.45 -6.44 9.51
N ASN A 756 -37.11 -7.55 9.19
CA ASN A 756 -37.61 -8.55 10.14
C ASN A 756 -36.78 -9.83 9.98
N TYR A 757 -35.67 -9.90 10.71
CA TYR A 757 -34.77 -11.07 10.71
C TYR A 757 -35.41 -12.35 11.28
N GLU A 758 -36.58 -12.26 11.91
CA GLU A 758 -37.27 -13.39 12.57
C GLU A 758 -38.38 -14.04 11.72
N GLU A 759 -38.85 -13.41 10.62
CA GLU A 759 -40.00 -13.93 9.85
C GLU A 759 -39.71 -14.22 8.37
N SER A 760 -38.55 -13.86 7.82
CA SER A 760 -38.20 -14.19 6.43
C SER A 760 -37.56 -15.57 6.27
N GLU A 761 -37.94 -16.54 7.12
CA GLU A 761 -37.49 -17.94 7.05
C GLU A 761 -38.12 -18.74 5.90
N ASN A 762 -38.91 -18.10 5.04
CA ASN A 762 -39.26 -18.72 3.77
C ASN A 762 -38.04 -18.70 2.85
N ASN A 763 -37.85 -19.76 2.08
CA ASN A 763 -36.85 -19.96 1.02
C ASN A 763 -36.89 -18.90 -0.11
N THR A 764 -36.94 -17.61 0.20
CA THR A 764 -36.95 -16.53 -0.77
C THR A 764 -35.52 -16.33 -1.28
N LEU A 765 -35.15 -17.20 -2.22
CA LEU A 765 -34.00 -17.00 -3.09
C LEU A 765 -34.28 -15.78 -3.95
N THR A 766 -33.40 -14.79 -3.91
CA THR A 766 -33.46 -13.66 -4.83
C THR A 766 -32.46 -13.86 -5.96
N PRO A 767 -32.81 -13.48 -7.20
CA PRO A 767 -31.84 -13.37 -8.27
C PRO A 767 -30.67 -12.52 -7.80
N ASN A 768 -29.46 -13.04 -7.95
CA ASN A 768 -28.26 -12.43 -7.41
C ASN A 768 -28.11 -11.00 -7.96
N PRO A 769 -28.11 -9.97 -7.10
CA PRO A 769 -28.14 -8.58 -7.53
C PRO A 769 -26.91 -8.16 -8.34
N LEU A 770 -25.83 -8.95 -8.30
CA LEU A 770 -24.63 -8.76 -9.12
C LEU A 770 -24.86 -9.04 -10.61
N TRP A 771 -25.95 -9.74 -10.98
CA TRP A 771 -26.23 -10.18 -12.35
C TRP A 771 -27.54 -9.61 -12.91
N LYS A 772 -28.08 -8.54 -12.31
CA LYS A 772 -29.33 -7.85 -12.72
C LYS A 772 -29.31 -7.21 -14.14
N THR A 773 -28.30 -7.50 -14.94
CA THR A 773 -28.19 -7.03 -16.33
C THR A 773 -27.99 -8.24 -17.23
N ASN A 774 -29.07 -9.01 -17.41
CA ASN A 774 -29.52 -9.53 -18.70
C ASN A 774 -30.94 -10.08 -18.53
#